data_AF-A0A254RWF9-F1
#
_entry.id   AF-A0A254RWF9-F1
#
_cell.length_a   1.000
_cell.length_b   1.000
_cell.length_c   1.000
_cell.angle_alpha   90.00
_cell.angle_beta   90.00
_cell.angle_gamma   90.00
#
_symmetry.space_group_name_H-M   'P 1'
#
loop_
_entity.id
_entity.type
_entity.pdbx_description
1 polymer ?
#
loop_
_entity_poly.entity_id
_entity_poly.type
_entity_poly.pdbx_seq_one_letter_code
_entity_poly.pdbx_strand_id
1 'polypeptide(L)'
;MSIVDTVLHKIFGTPHERKVKQLRPVIAKIHEACKALALLDDAELAAKSAEFREKLNNGATLDDIKVDAFAVCREACDRRLGIFNIFKPEFGFDFSRLGPELQEAVNKAKAELESGKNEWEVYLPAALYAKVRELYPDSVKPFRMLPFDVQMIGGLVLHEGAIAEMATGEGKTLAAALPVYLNGLSGHGVHVVTVNDYLAGRDAKQMGMVYKFLGLTVGLIVAGLNPEQRRESYNSDVTYGTNNEFGFDYLRDNMAVEPNQLVQRELNFCIVDEVDSILIDEARTPLIISGPAEDATEKYAKANEIAKQLVRNKDFSVDEKDKNIQFTEKGVLHIQDLMHITNLYGEHADWVHFLDNALRAWYLFEKDVDYIVRDGEIIIVDENTGRLMEGRRYSNGIHQAIEAKENVQIRRENQTLATITFQNYFRMYKKLSGMTGTAETEATEFIKIYNMNTWVIPTNKPCIRKDLQDLVYKSEDAKWRAIVAEIKERHAKGQPLLVGTASIEKSEILHGMLEKEGIPHEVLNAKNHGREAEIIQYAGHKDKVTIATNMAGRGTDIALGPGVTELGGLHVLGTERHESRRIDNQLRGRSGRQGDPGSSQYFLSLDDNLMRIFGGDNVKNLMNRFGVGEDEVITHPIVSRSIRGAQRRVESQSFDIRKHLLDYDNVMNEQRKVIYGLRRRILNGEDIRDEIMNRIEDACDIKVSNYIPAKSYAEQWNLEGLHEDLQRTLGMEYSLTLDEAVSKTPEQVLDEIIALCRVRYDKLTKIIPDVDFRNIERRFLLMTIDQVWKEHLYAMDQLKDAIRFHGYAQKDPLMVYKNDGFKMFESCMEKIATLTALRILNIRITLPNGVTVSPDQLQLKSQEQIDAERKAAEEAAATAGNAGDANAESHPEQSEGSSEASSEQLSAEGAKAAGLAGQAASSETNALSEDQHAQPMPQSALPGTRPNRSAAANAALAAAVKRAQQQAGAKLGRNDLCWCGSGLKYKKCHGKDVE
;
A
#
# COMPACT_ATOMS: atom_id res chain seq x y z
N MET A 1 5.28 18.77 28.81
CA MET A 1 5.31 20.23 28.57
C MET A 1 6.28 20.86 29.54
N SER A 2 7.11 21.76 29.05
CA SER A 2 7.92 22.66 29.87
C SER A 2 7.05 23.77 30.48
N ILE A 3 7.61 24.50 31.44
CA ILE A 3 6.98 25.71 31.99
C ILE A 3 6.80 26.77 30.89
N VAL A 4 7.74 26.86 29.95
CA VAL A 4 7.71 27.77 28.80
C VAL A 4 6.52 27.45 27.88
N ASP A 5 6.31 26.18 27.52
CA ASP A 5 5.16 25.76 26.70
C ASP A 5 3.83 26.13 27.38
N THR A 6 3.76 25.92 28.69
CA THR A 6 2.56 26.19 29.49
C THR A 6 2.20 27.68 29.50
N VAL A 7 3.21 28.56 29.53
CA VAL A 7 3.03 30.02 29.44
C VAL A 7 2.68 30.43 28.00
N LEU A 8 3.37 29.89 26.99
CA LEU A 8 3.09 30.17 25.58
C LEU A 8 1.66 29.74 25.19
N HIS A 9 1.18 28.58 25.64
CA HIS A 9 -0.20 28.14 25.44
C HIS A 9 -1.22 29.10 26.07
N LYS A 10 -0.95 29.64 27.27
CA LYS A 10 -1.84 30.61 27.92
C LYS A 10 -1.90 31.97 27.21
N ILE A 11 -0.84 32.36 26.50
CA ILE A 11 -0.75 33.68 25.84
C ILE A 11 -1.19 33.62 24.37
N PHE A 12 -0.80 32.58 23.64
CA PHE A 12 -0.99 32.46 22.19
C PHE A 12 -1.96 31.35 21.76
N GLY A 13 -2.46 30.55 22.71
CA GLY A 13 -3.29 29.37 22.46
C GLY A 13 -2.48 28.13 22.08
N THR A 14 -3.16 27.01 21.89
CA THR A 14 -2.56 25.78 21.35
C THR A 14 -2.19 25.94 19.85
N PRO A 15 -1.27 25.11 19.31
CA PRO A 15 -1.06 25.03 17.85
C PRO A 15 -2.37 24.81 17.09
N HIS A 16 -3.22 23.92 17.60
CA HIS A 16 -4.55 23.60 17.09
C HIS A 16 -5.47 24.84 17.03
N GLU A 17 -5.61 25.58 18.14
CA GLU A 17 -6.36 26.84 18.17
C GLU A 17 -5.84 27.89 17.18
N ARG A 18 -4.52 28.01 17.04
CA ARG A 18 -3.90 28.93 16.07
C ARG A 18 -4.20 28.54 14.63
N LYS A 19 -4.17 27.25 14.31
CA LYS A 19 -4.54 26.72 12.99
C LYS A 19 -6.02 26.96 12.67
N VAL A 20 -6.91 26.68 13.62
CA VAL A 20 -8.35 26.98 13.52
C VAL A 20 -8.59 28.48 13.30
N LYS A 21 -7.88 29.35 14.04
CA LYS A 21 -7.98 30.81 13.89
C LYS A 21 -7.47 31.29 12.53
N GLN A 22 -6.44 30.65 11.96
CA GLN A 22 -5.93 30.94 10.61
C GLN A 22 -6.95 30.59 9.51
N LEU A 23 -7.75 29.53 9.69
CA LEU A 23 -8.72 29.07 8.69
C LEU A 23 -10.07 29.81 8.75
N ARG A 24 -10.47 30.39 9.90
CA ARG A 24 -11.73 31.15 10.04
C ARG A 24 -11.98 32.24 8.97
N PRO A 25 -10.99 33.05 8.53
CA PRO A 25 -11.18 34.01 7.43
C PRO A 25 -11.53 33.34 6.09
N VAL A 26 -11.07 32.11 5.85
CA VAL A 26 -11.43 31.32 4.66
C VAL A 26 -12.88 30.85 4.76
N ILE A 27 -13.31 30.38 5.93
CA ILE A 27 -14.72 30.02 6.19
C ILE A 27 -15.66 31.21 5.94
N ALA A 28 -15.29 32.42 6.39
CA ALA A 28 -16.07 33.63 6.13
C ALA A 28 -16.23 33.92 4.62
N LYS A 29 -15.20 33.69 3.81
CA LYS A 29 -15.30 33.80 2.33
C LYS A 29 -16.20 32.72 1.72
N ILE A 30 -16.11 31.48 2.20
CA ILE A 30 -17.00 30.38 1.76
C ILE A 30 -18.46 30.72 2.07
N HIS A 31 -18.74 31.26 3.26
CA HIS A 31 -20.09 31.74 3.62
C HIS A 31 -20.61 32.85 2.72
N GLU A 32 -19.75 33.79 2.29
CA GLU A 32 -20.15 34.83 1.35
C GLU A 32 -20.50 34.25 -0.03
N ALA A 33 -19.65 33.35 -0.56
CA ALA A 33 -19.89 32.67 -1.83
C ALA A 33 -21.19 31.84 -1.80
N CYS A 34 -21.49 31.14 -0.69
CA CYS A 34 -22.73 30.37 -0.53
C CYS A 34 -24.01 31.20 -0.71
N LYS A 35 -24.01 32.51 -0.42
CA LYS A 35 -25.23 33.35 -0.56
C LYS A 35 -25.71 33.45 -1.99
N ALA A 36 -24.79 33.58 -2.95
CA ALA A 36 -25.12 33.62 -4.37
C ALA A 36 -25.55 32.22 -4.87
N LEU A 37 -24.85 31.17 -4.44
CA LEU A 37 -25.14 29.78 -4.84
C LEU A 37 -26.50 29.27 -4.35
N ALA A 38 -26.98 29.75 -3.19
CA ALA A 38 -28.29 29.38 -2.66
C ALA A 38 -29.47 29.83 -3.52
N LEU A 39 -29.26 30.79 -4.44
CA LEU A 39 -30.26 31.30 -5.39
C LEU A 39 -30.26 30.56 -6.73
N LEU A 40 -29.25 29.74 -7.01
CA LEU A 40 -29.08 29.03 -8.29
C LEU A 40 -29.97 27.79 -8.37
N ASP A 41 -30.51 27.52 -9.55
CA ASP A 41 -31.15 26.24 -9.85
C ASP A 41 -30.11 25.12 -9.95
N ASP A 42 -30.54 23.86 -9.83
CA ASP A 42 -29.64 22.71 -9.83
C ASP A 42 -28.78 22.59 -11.10
N ALA A 43 -29.33 22.95 -12.26
CA ALA A 43 -28.58 22.93 -13.52
C ALA A 43 -27.41 23.93 -13.52
N GLU A 44 -27.63 25.13 -12.94
CA GLU A 44 -26.63 26.18 -12.84
C GLU A 44 -25.55 25.84 -11.80
N LEU A 45 -25.95 25.20 -10.68
CA LEU A 45 -25.03 24.75 -9.67
C LEU A 45 -24.15 23.59 -10.17
N ALA A 46 -24.71 22.63 -10.91
CA ALA A 46 -23.97 21.55 -11.55
C ALA A 46 -22.98 22.05 -12.62
N ALA A 47 -23.36 23.08 -13.38
CA ALA A 47 -22.50 23.69 -14.40
C ALA A 47 -21.21 24.31 -13.83
N LYS A 48 -21.17 24.68 -12.54
CA LYS A 48 -19.97 25.25 -11.89
C LYS A 48 -18.74 24.34 -11.97
N SER A 49 -18.93 23.02 -11.99
CA SER A 49 -17.82 22.06 -12.11
C SER A 49 -17.12 22.16 -13.47
N ALA A 50 -17.85 22.47 -14.54
CA ALA A 50 -17.27 22.72 -15.86
C ALA A 50 -16.48 24.03 -15.87
N GLU A 51 -17.02 25.11 -15.29
CA GLU A 51 -16.31 26.39 -15.12
C GLU A 51 -15.00 26.23 -14.33
N PHE A 52 -14.98 25.40 -13.29
CA PHE A 52 -13.76 25.12 -12.53
C PHE A 52 -12.75 24.29 -13.33
N ARG A 53 -13.18 23.25 -14.04
CA ARG A 53 -12.31 22.47 -14.94
C ARG A 53 -11.68 23.36 -16.03
N GLU A 54 -12.46 24.27 -16.61
CA GLU A 54 -11.95 25.25 -17.59
C GLU A 54 -10.90 26.20 -16.96
N LYS A 55 -11.16 26.74 -15.76
CA LYS A 55 -10.18 27.57 -15.03
C LYS A 55 -8.87 26.82 -14.75
N LEU A 56 -8.94 25.55 -14.34
CA LEU A 56 -7.75 24.71 -14.10
C LEU A 56 -6.98 24.45 -15.40
N ASN A 57 -7.67 24.14 -16.50
CA ASN A 57 -7.05 23.98 -17.82
C ASN A 57 -6.39 25.28 -18.33
N ASN A 58 -6.94 26.44 -17.95
CA ASN A 58 -6.37 27.76 -18.21
C ASN A 58 -5.27 28.18 -17.22
N GLY A 59 -4.76 27.26 -16.40
CA GLY A 59 -3.59 27.46 -15.53
C GLY A 59 -3.88 27.93 -14.11
N ALA A 60 -5.15 28.01 -13.67
CA ALA A 60 -5.47 28.25 -12.27
C ALA A 60 -5.09 27.06 -11.39
N THR A 61 -4.76 27.30 -10.12
CA THR A 61 -4.47 26.23 -9.15
C THR A 61 -5.73 25.78 -8.40
N LEU A 62 -5.66 24.61 -7.76
CA LEU A 62 -6.71 24.17 -6.83
C LEU A 62 -6.89 25.15 -5.67
N ASP A 63 -5.83 25.85 -5.25
CA ASP A 63 -5.89 26.85 -4.18
C ASP A 63 -6.64 28.12 -4.59
N ASP A 64 -6.62 28.50 -5.87
CA ASP A 64 -7.35 29.67 -6.38
C ASP A 64 -8.86 29.44 -6.38
N ILE A 65 -9.30 28.23 -6.74
CA ILE A 65 -10.72 27.86 -6.79
C ILE A 65 -11.27 27.29 -5.47
N LYS A 66 -10.44 27.07 -4.44
CA LYS A 66 -10.85 26.30 -3.24
C LYS A 66 -12.06 26.86 -2.50
N VAL A 67 -12.19 28.19 -2.44
CA VAL A 67 -13.31 28.86 -1.75
C VAL A 67 -14.62 28.58 -2.47
N ASP A 68 -14.65 28.80 -3.78
CA ASP A 68 -15.84 28.60 -4.62
C ASP A 68 -16.20 27.11 -4.70
N ALA A 69 -15.21 26.24 -4.88
CA ALA A 69 -15.42 24.79 -4.92
C ALA A 69 -15.95 24.23 -3.59
N PHE A 70 -15.45 24.70 -2.44
CA PHE A 70 -16.00 24.34 -1.13
C PHE A 70 -17.43 24.86 -0.96
N ALA A 71 -17.73 26.08 -1.43
CA ALA A 71 -19.08 26.65 -1.36
C ALA A 71 -20.09 25.86 -2.22
N VAL A 72 -19.70 25.47 -3.45
CA VAL A 72 -20.51 24.64 -4.35
C VAL A 72 -20.74 23.25 -3.78
N CYS A 73 -19.70 22.55 -3.30
CA CYS A 73 -19.85 21.24 -2.69
C CYS A 73 -20.69 21.29 -1.41
N ARG A 74 -20.55 22.35 -0.61
CA ARG A 74 -21.35 22.56 0.62
C ARG A 74 -22.84 22.70 0.31
N GLU A 75 -23.19 23.50 -0.69
CA GLU A 75 -24.57 23.66 -1.15
C GLU A 75 -25.12 22.33 -1.71
N ALA A 76 -24.35 21.65 -2.55
CA ALA A 76 -24.71 20.34 -3.12
C ALA A 76 -24.94 19.26 -2.05
N CYS A 77 -24.15 19.24 -0.97
CA CYS A 77 -24.38 18.35 0.18
C CYS A 77 -25.74 18.58 0.83
N ASP A 78 -26.12 19.83 1.14
CA ASP A 78 -27.43 20.14 1.73
C ASP A 78 -28.57 19.76 0.78
N ARG A 79 -28.40 20.02 -0.52
CA ARG A 79 -29.39 19.69 -1.55
C ARG A 79 -29.59 18.18 -1.72
N ARG A 80 -28.53 17.41 -1.96
CA ARG A 80 -28.61 15.98 -2.33
C ARG A 80 -28.67 15.02 -1.14
N LEU A 81 -27.96 15.33 -0.05
CA LEU A 81 -27.92 14.44 1.13
C LEU A 81 -28.97 14.80 2.18
N GLY A 82 -29.45 16.05 2.18
CA GLY A 82 -30.49 16.55 3.08
C GLY A 82 -31.83 16.70 2.38
N ILE A 83 -31.99 17.79 1.62
CA ILE A 83 -33.30 18.26 1.16
C ILE A 83 -33.96 17.29 0.18
N PHE A 84 -33.20 16.61 -0.68
CA PHE A 84 -33.74 15.60 -1.60
C PHE A 84 -34.44 14.43 -0.87
N ASN A 85 -34.14 14.19 0.41
CA ASN A 85 -34.82 13.16 1.20
C ASN A 85 -36.32 13.41 1.41
N ILE A 86 -36.86 14.59 1.08
CA ILE A 86 -38.32 14.79 1.02
C ILE A 86 -39.01 13.83 0.04
N PHE A 87 -38.30 13.34 -0.99
CA PHE A 87 -38.83 12.40 -1.98
C PHE A 87 -38.75 10.93 -1.53
N LYS A 88 -38.05 10.61 -0.44
CA LYS A 88 -37.89 9.24 0.04
C LYS A 88 -39.07 8.82 0.92
N PRO A 89 -39.84 7.77 0.57
CA PRO A 89 -41.05 7.38 1.30
C PRO A 89 -40.81 7.09 2.79
N GLU A 90 -39.64 6.58 3.14
CA GLU A 90 -39.20 6.23 4.49
C GLU A 90 -39.21 7.40 5.49
N PHE A 91 -39.12 8.66 5.02
CA PHE A 91 -39.17 9.84 5.89
C PHE A 91 -40.55 10.52 5.95
N GLY A 92 -41.55 10.03 5.19
CA GLY A 92 -42.95 10.46 5.33
C GLY A 92 -43.21 11.96 5.17
N PHE A 93 -42.50 12.63 4.25
CA PHE A 93 -42.63 14.08 4.11
C PHE A 93 -44.01 14.54 3.59
N ASP A 94 -44.57 15.54 4.25
CA ASP A 94 -45.85 16.15 3.94
C ASP A 94 -45.70 17.28 2.92
N PHE A 95 -45.81 16.92 1.63
CA PHE A 95 -45.69 17.84 0.50
C PHE A 95 -46.68 19.01 0.52
N SER A 96 -47.81 18.92 1.23
CA SER A 96 -48.79 20.02 1.31
C SER A 96 -48.19 21.30 1.92
N ARG A 97 -47.13 21.15 2.72
CA ARG A 97 -46.40 22.24 3.39
C ARG A 97 -45.55 23.10 2.46
N LEU A 98 -45.30 22.66 1.23
CA LEU A 98 -44.53 23.42 0.24
C LEU A 98 -45.35 24.54 -0.42
N GLY A 99 -46.68 24.43 -0.40
CA GLY A 99 -47.58 25.35 -1.08
C GLY A 99 -47.82 25.02 -2.57
N PRO A 100 -48.87 25.59 -3.18
CA PRO A 100 -49.33 25.19 -4.51
C PRO A 100 -48.33 25.52 -5.63
N GLU A 101 -47.56 26.61 -5.49
CA GLU A 101 -46.60 27.10 -6.49
C GLU A 101 -45.45 26.11 -6.78
N LEU A 102 -45.10 25.27 -5.80
CA LEU A 102 -44.04 24.25 -5.94
C LEU A 102 -44.57 22.86 -6.33
N GLN A 103 -45.89 22.68 -6.38
CA GLN A 103 -46.49 21.36 -6.61
C GLN A 103 -46.20 20.82 -8.01
N GLU A 104 -46.10 21.68 -9.02
CA GLU A 104 -45.73 21.28 -10.38
C GLU A 104 -44.29 20.72 -10.44
N ALA A 105 -43.34 21.41 -9.81
CA ALA A 105 -41.95 20.96 -9.72
C ALA A 105 -41.82 19.62 -8.96
N VAL A 106 -42.57 19.47 -7.86
CA VAL A 106 -42.66 18.21 -7.09
C VAL A 106 -43.22 17.08 -7.94
N ASN A 107 -44.30 17.32 -8.69
CA ASN A 107 -44.93 16.31 -9.55
C ASN A 107 -44.00 15.88 -10.69
N LYS A 108 -43.31 16.84 -11.32
CA LYS A 108 -42.29 16.56 -12.33
C LYS A 108 -41.15 15.70 -11.78
N ALA A 109 -40.60 16.07 -10.62
CA ALA A 109 -39.53 15.31 -9.98
C ALA A 109 -39.94 13.88 -9.62
N LYS A 110 -41.19 13.67 -9.16
CA LYS A 110 -41.75 12.33 -8.91
C LYS A 110 -41.87 11.51 -10.20
N ALA A 111 -42.43 12.08 -11.26
CA ALA A 111 -42.53 11.40 -12.56
C ALA A 111 -41.15 11.04 -13.14
N GLU A 112 -40.12 11.87 -12.91
CA GLU A 112 -38.75 11.57 -13.30
C GLU A 112 -38.14 10.42 -12.51
N LEU A 113 -38.34 10.37 -11.18
CA LEU A 113 -37.90 9.25 -10.34
C LEU A 113 -38.65 7.94 -10.69
N GLU A 114 -39.96 8.02 -10.93
CA GLU A 114 -40.81 6.89 -11.37
C GLU A 114 -40.40 6.35 -12.76
N SER A 115 -39.80 7.20 -13.61
CA SER A 115 -39.24 6.79 -14.90
C SER A 115 -37.89 6.04 -14.80
N GLY A 116 -37.31 5.97 -13.60
CA GLY A 116 -36.04 5.29 -13.33
C GLY A 116 -34.79 6.17 -13.49
N LYS A 117 -34.93 7.51 -13.59
CA LYS A 117 -33.78 8.43 -13.50
C LYS A 117 -33.13 8.35 -12.12
N ASN A 118 -31.82 8.58 -12.06
CA ASN A 118 -31.10 8.57 -10.79
C ASN A 118 -31.34 9.85 -9.97
N GLU A 119 -31.27 9.77 -8.63
CA GLU A 119 -31.50 10.91 -7.71
C GLU A 119 -30.62 12.16 -8.01
N TRP A 120 -29.44 11.97 -8.60
CA TRP A 120 -28.51 13.05 -8.95
C TRP A 120 -28.81 13.71 -10.32
N GLU A 121 -29.70 13.13 -11.13
CA GLU A 121 -30.10 13.63 -12.46
C GLU A 121 -31.42 14.42 -12.43
N VAL A 122 -32.15 14.35 -11.32
CA VAL A 122 -33.42 15.04 -11.10
C VAL A 122 -33.15 16.44 -10.54
N TYR A 123 -33.35 17.46 -11.38
CA TYR A 123 -33.05 18.86 -11.05
C TYR A 123 -34.26 19.61 -10.50
N LEU A 124 -34.06 20.30 -9.38
CA LEU A 124 -35.06 21.06 -8.65
C LEU A 124 -34.77 22.57 -8.69
N PRO A 125 -35.80 23.43 -8.61
CA PRO A 125 -35.62 24.88 -8.58
C PRO A 125 -35.17 25.38 -7.19
N ALA A 126 -34.42 26.48 -7.16
CA ALA A 126 -33.92 27.12 -5.94
C ALA A 126 -35.02 27.44 -4.91
N ALA A 127 -36.21 27.82 -5.39
CA ALA A 127 -37.37 28.12 -4.56
C ALA A 127 -37.83 26.93 -3.69
N LEU A 128 -37.69 25.69 -4.18
CA LEU A 128 -38.01 24.49 -3.40
C LEU A 128 -37.03 24.31 -2.23
N TYR A 129 -35.73 24.50 -2.50
CA TYR A 129 -34.70 24.45 -1.46
C TYR A 129 -34.90 25.54 -0.40
N ALA A 130 -35.23 26.76 -0.81
CA ALA A 130 -35.59 27.84 0.11
C ALA A 130 -36.77 27.46 1.01
N LYS A 131 -37.85 26.89 0.44
CA LYS A 131 -39.03 26.47 1.21
C LYS A 131 -38.74 25.36 2.22
N VAL A 132 -37.93 24.37 1.86
CA VAL A 132 -37.53 23.31 2.83
C VAL A 132 -36.63 23.88 3.94
N ARG A 133 -35.79 24.88 3.63
CA ARG A 133 -34.97 25.60 4.62
C ARG A 133 -35.80 26.44 5.60
N GLU A 134 -36.94 26.98 5.17
CA GLU A 134 -37.91 27.62 6.09
C GLU A 134 -38.57 26.62 7.03
N LEU A 135 -38.92 25.43 6.53
CA LEU A 135 -39.55 24.36 7.33
C LEU A 135 -38.57 23.68 8.30
N TYR A 136 -37.30 23.56 7.90
CA TYR A 136 -36.23 22.96 8.68
C TYR A 136 -35.00 23.90 8.68
N PRO A 137 -34.93 24.88 9.58
CA PRO A 137 -33.85 25.87 9.59
C PRO A 137 -32.50 25.27 9.95
N ASP A 138 -32.47 24.35 10.92
CA ASP A 138 -31.25 23.71 11.41
C ASP A 138 -30.73 22.59 10.49
N SER A 139 -29.41 22.43 10.42
CA SER A 139 -28.77 21.35 9.67
C SER A 139 -28.86 20.00 10.42
N VAL A 140 -30.02 19.36 10.35
CA VAL A 140 -30.34 18.11 11.04
C VAL A 140 -30.95 17.09 10.07
N LYS A 141 -30.51 15.83 10.18
CA LYS A 141 -31.05 14.69 9.43
C LYS A 141 -32.55 14.47 9.76
N PRO A 142 -33.37 14.01 8.81
CA PRO A 142 -33.00 13.62 7.44
C PRO A 142 -33.01 14.78 6.44
N PHE A 143 -33.75 15.87 6.68
CA PHE A 143 -34.07 16.85 5.64
C PHE A 143 -33.03 17.94 5.40
N ARG A 144 -32.00 18.05 6.24
CA ARG A 144 -30.89 19.01 6.05
C ARG A 144 -29.55 18.34 6.35
N MET A 145 -28.55 18.59 5.51
CA MET A 145 -27.19 18.04 5.64
C MET A 145 -26.14 19.04 5.13
N LEU A 146 -26.31 20.32 5.50
CA LEU A 146 -25.36 21.40 5.24
C LEU A 146 -24.10 21.25 6.10
N PRO A 147 -22.90 21.18 5.50
CA PRO A 147 -21.64 21.16 6.25
C PRO A 147 -21.46 22.34 7.22
N PHE A 148 -21.12 22.01 8.47
CA PHE A 148 -20.79 22.94 9.55
C PHE A 148 -19.39 23.56 9.37
N ASP A 149 -19.14 24.70 10.03
CA ASP A 149 -17.83 25.37 10.07
C ASP A 149 -16.69 24.42 10.44
N VAL A 150 -16.90 23.55 11.44
CA VAL A 150 -15.88 22.58 11.88
C VAL A 150 -15.58 21.52 10.83
N GLN A 151 -16.58 21.11 10.04
CA GLN A 151 -16.42 20.17 8.92
C GLN A 151 -15.70 20.83 7.74
N MET A 152 -15.97 22.10 7.45
CA MET A 152 -15.21 22.86 6.44
C MET A 152 -13.75 23.08 6.86
N ILE A 153 -13.49 23.37 8.14
CA ILE A 153 -12.12 23.47 8.66
C ILE A 153 -11.40 22.12 8.53
N GLY A 154 -12.06 21.01 8.88
CA GLY A 154 -11.54 19.66 8.66
C GLY A 154 -11.24 19.38 7.18
N GLY A 155 -12.16 19.73 6.28
CA GLY A 155 -11.98 19.60 4.83
C GLY A 155 -10.79 20.43 4.29
N LEU A 156 -10.57 21.65 4.81
CA LEU A 156 -9.41 22.47 4.46
C LEU A 156 -8.11 21.83 4.95
N VAL A 157 -8.07 21.31 6.17
CA VAL A 157 -6.92 20.56 6.71
C VAL A 157 -6.61 19.31 5.87
N LEU A 158 -7.65 18.58 5.44
CA LEU A 158 -7.50 17.43 4.54
C LEU A 158 -6.98 17.83 3.15
N HIS A 159 -7.35 19.01 2.64
CA HIS A 159 -6.81 19.51 1.36
C HIS A 159 -5.31 19.85 1.44
N GLU A 160 -4.82 20.29 2.60
CA GLU A 160 -3.41 20.64 2.85
C GLU A 160 -2.46 19.43 2.94
N GLY A 161 -2.96 18.18 2.94
CA GLY A 161 -2.12 17.00 3.16
C GLY A 161 -1.82 16.72 4.65
N ALA A 162 -2.76 17.07 5.53
CA ALA A 162 -2.64 16.90 6.98
C ALA A 162 -3.75 15.99 7.55
N ILE A 163 -3.64 15.66 8.84
CA ILE A 163 -4.65 14.86 9.55
C ILE A 163 -5.63 15.78 10.26
N ALA A 164 -6.92 15.61 9.96
CA ALA A 164 -8.01 16.24 10.69
C ALA A 164 -8.48 15.30 11.82
N GLU A 165 -8.14 15.61 13.06
CA GLU A 165 -8.76 14.94 14.21
C GLU A 165 -10.13 15.56 14.48
N MET A 166 -11.19 14.80 14.18
CA MET A 166 -12.60 15.17 14.35
C MET A 166 -13.30 14.07 15.13
N ALA A 167 -13.88 14.42 16.28
CA ALA A 167 -14.54 13.45 17.16
C ALA A 167 -15.62 12.62 16.43
N THR A 168 -15.82 11.38 16.88
CA THR A 168 -16.76 10.46 16.22
C THR A 168 -18.19 11.01 16.28
N GLY A 169 -18.88 11.09 15.14
CA GLY A 169 -20.17 11.78 15.02
C GLY A 169 -20.10 13.27 14.65
N GLU A 170 -18.91 13.85 14.45
CA GLU A 170 -18.75 15.20 13.85
C GLU A 170 -18.89 15.21 12.32
N GLY A 171 -19.25 14.08 11.70
CA GLY A 171 -19.51 13.99 10.25
C GLY A 171 -18.26 13.97 9.38
N LYS A 172 -17.29 13.10 9.70
CA LYS A 172 -16.02 12.94 8.97
C LYS A 172 -16.21 12.73 7.47
N THR A 173 -17.06 11.79 7.06
CA THR A 173 -17.40 11.54 5.64
C THR A 173 -17.90 12.81 4.93
N LEU A 174 -18.70 13.64 5.61
CA LEU A 174 -19.22 14.91 5.05
C LEU A 174 -18.13 16.00 4.96
N ALA A 175 -17.19 16.04 5.93
CA ALA A 175 -16.02 16.91 5.88
C ALA A 175 -15.06 16.54 4.74
N ALA A 176 -14.88 15.24 4.46
CA ALA A 176 -14.06 14.75 3.36
C ALA A 176 -14.65 15.02 1.97
N ALA A 177 -15.98 15.18 1.84
CA ALA A 177 -16.59 15.46 0.54
C ALA A 177 -16.05 16.74 -0.12
N LEU A 178 -15.76 17.77 0.68
CA LEU A 178 -15.27 19.07 0.21
C LEU A 178 -13.88 18.99 -0.47
N PRO A 179 -12.82 18.44 0.16
CA PRO A 179 -11.52 18.24 -0.49
C PRO A 179 -11.55 17.15 -1.57
N VAL A 180 -12.41 16.13 -1.46
CA VAL A 180 -12.53 15.11 -2.52
C VAL A 180 -13.06 15.75 -3.80
N TYR A 181 -14.14 16.53 -3.73
CA TYR A 181 -14.65 17.28 -4.88
C TYR A 181 -13.59 18.23 -5.45
N LEU A 182 -12.96 19.07 -4.61
CA LEU A 182 -11.95 20.02 -5.07
C LEU A 182 -10.78 19.35 -5.80
N ASN A 183 -10.18 18.30 -5.22
CA ASN A 183 -9.06 17.61 -5.88
C ASN A 183 -9.53 16.76 -7.08
N GLY A 184 -10.77 16.24 -7.06
CA GLY A 184 -11.37 15.48 -8.16
C GLY A 184 -11.57 16.31 -9.43
N LEU A 185 -11.85 17.62 -9.30
CA LEU A 185 -11.92 18.54 -10.45
C LEU A 185 -10.63 18.57 -11.30
N SER A 186 -9.49 18.15 -10.76
CA SER A 186 -8.23 18.07 -11.50
C SER A 186 -8.17 16.93 -12.54
N GLY A 187 -9.07 15.95 -12.50
CA GLY A 187 -9.04 14.76 -13.36
C GLY A 187 -7.91 13.76 -13.08
N HIS A 188 -6.93 14.11 -12.25
CA HIS A 188 -5.79 13.26 -11.87
C HIS A 188 -6.16 12.18 -10.85
N GLY A 189 -7.36 12.25 -10.28
CA GLY A 189 -7.91 11.24 -9.39
C GLY A 189 -7.77 11.52 -7.89
N VAL A 190 -8.74 11.00 -7.15
CA VAL A 190 -8.75 10.97 -5.69
C VAL A 190 -9.09 9.57 -5.20
N HIS A 191 -8.23 8.97 -4.38
CA HIS A 191 -8.53 7.72 -3.67
C HIS A 191 -9.08 8.04 -2.27
N VAL A 192 -10.23 7.47 -1.92
CA VAL A 192 -10.81 7.54 -0.57
C VAL A 192 -10.74 6.15 0.04
N VAL A 193 -9.90 6.01 1.05
CA VAL A 193 -9.56 4.71 1.65
C VAL A 193 -10.32 4.55 2.95
N THR A 194 -10.97 3.39 3.11
CA THR A 194 -11.70 3.00 4.32
C THR A 194 -11.22 1.65 4.84
N VAL A 195 -11.66 1.28 6.05
CA VAL A 195 -11.23 0.06 6.75
C VAL A 195 -11.84 -1.22 6.15
N ASN A 196 -13.00 -1.15 5.48
CA ASN A 196 -13.65 -2.33 4.89
C ASN A 196 -14.56 -1.99 3.70
N ASP A 197 -14.83 -2.99 2.86
CA ASP A 197 -15.61 -2.87 1.63
C ASP A 197 -17.05 -2.36 1.86
N TYR A 198 -17.65 -2.64 3.03
CA TYR A 198 -18.97 -2.12 3.38
C TYR A 198 -18.96 -0.59 3.54
N LEU A 199 -17.97 -0.05 4.27
CA LEU A 199 -17.82 1.41 4.42
C LEU A 199 -17.46 2.07 3.08
N ALA A 200 -16.56 1.45 2.29
CA ALA A 200 -16.25 1.93 0.95
C ALA A 200 -17.50 2.01 0.07
N GLY A 201 -18.28 0.94 -0.02
CA GLY A 201 -19.50 0.89 -0.83
C GLY A 201 -20.61 1.82 -0.34
N ARG A 202 -20.80 1.93 0.98
CA ARG A 202 -21.75 2.86 1.60
C ARG A 202 -21.40 4.31 1.28
N ASP A 203 -20.15 4.70 1.50
CA ASP A 203 -19.72 6.10 1.35
C ASP A 203 -19.60 6.47 -0.14
N ALA A 204 -19.19 5.55 -1.01
CA ALA A 204 -19.26 5.71 -2.47
C ALA A 204 -20.70 5.93 -2.96
N LYS A 205 -21.67 5.16 -2.45
CA LYS A 205 -23.10 5.35 -2.78
C LYS A 205 -23.62 6.68 -2.23
N GLN A 206 -23.30 7.01 -0.97
CA GLN A 206 -23.83 8.20 -0.32
C GLN A 206 -23.22 9.49 -0.86
N MET A 207 -21.90 9.65 -0.80
CA MET A 207 -21.22 10.85 -1.30
C MET A 207 -21.24 10.92 -2.83
N GLY A 208 -21.34 9.77 -3.51
CA GLY A 208 -21.47 9.72 -4.97
C GLY A 208 -22.71 10.44 -5.50
N MET A 209 -23.79 10.58 -4.72
CA MET A 209 -24.92 11.43 -5.09
C MET A 209 -24.54 12.91 -5.24
N VAL A 210 -23.59 13.40 -4.42
CA VAL A 210 -23.08 14.77 -4.49
C VAL A 210 -22.11 14.92 -5.66
N TYR A 211 -21.14 14.01 -5.79
CA TYR A 211 -20.13 14.09 -6.85
C TYR A 211 -20.74 13.94 -8.25
N LYS A 212 -21.65 12.98 -8.46
CA LYS A 212 -22.31 12.77 -9.76
C LYS A 212 -23.24 13.92 -10.12
N PHE A 213 -23.95 14.50 -9.15
CA PHE A 213 -24.72 15.72 -9.37
C PHE A 213 -23.83 16.89 -9.82
N LEU A 214 -22.61 16.98 -9.28
CA LEU A 214 -21.60 17.94 -9.69
C LEU A 214 -20.74 17.47 -10.90
N GLY A 215 -21.18 16.46 -11.66
CA GLY A 215 -20.49 16.04 -12.89
C GLY A 215 -19.13 15.36 -12.71
N LEU A 216 -18.87 14.78 -11.53
CA LEU A 216 -17.72 13.90 -11.27
C LEU A 216 -18.14 12.42 -11.34
N THR A 217 -17.25 11.60 -11.89
CA THR A 217 -17.37 10.15 -11.93
C THR A 217 -16.88 9.50 -10.62
N VAL A 218 -17.49 8.38 -10.22
CA VAL A 218 -17.24 7.73 -8.92
C VAL A 218 -17.14 6.22 -9.10
N GLY A 219 -15.94 5.69 -8.85
CA GLY A 219 -15.60 4.27 -8.87
C GLY A 219 -15.55 3.65 -7.47
N LEU A 220 -15.63 2.32 -7.42
CA LEU A 220 -15.59 1.54 -6.19
C LEU A 220 -14.73 0.29 -6.41
N ILE A 221 -13.72 0.11 -5.57
CA ILE A 221 -12.86 -1.07 -5.53
C ILE A 221 -13.22 -1.89 -4.29
N VAL A 222 -13.66 -3.13 -4.53
CA VAL A 222 -14.01 -4.13 -3.51
C VAL A 222 -13.50 -5.51 -3.94
N ALA A 223 -13.44 -6.46 -3.02
CA ALA A 223 -13.07 -7.84 -3.32
C ALA A 223 -13.99 -8.46 -4.39
N GLY A 224 -13.41 -9.31 -5.25
CA GLY A 224 -14.14 -10.04 -6.31
C GLY A 224 -14.31 -9.31 -7.65
N LEU A 225 -13.98 -8.02 -7.76
CA LEU A 225 -13.98 -7.31 -9.06
C LEU A 225 -12.90 -7.85 -10.01
N ASN A 226 -13.26 -7.96 -11.29
CA ASN A 226 -12.33 -8.33 -12.36
C ASN A 226 -11.41 -7.15 -12.75
N PRO A 227 -10.31 -7.37 -13.52
CA PRO A 227 -9.37 -6.31 -13.87
C PRO A 227 -9.97 -5.15 -14.68
N GLU A 228 -10.96 -5.42 -15.53
CA GLU A 228 -11.62 -4.39 -16.36
C GLU A 228 -12.48 -3.45 -15.50
N GLN A 229 -13.30 -4.01 -14.60
CA GLN A 229 -14.10 -3.28 -13.62
C GLN A 229 -13.24 -2.45 -12.67
N ARG A 230 -12.08 -2.98 -12.26
CA ARG A 230 -11.11 -2.22 -11.46
C ARG A 230 -10.59 -1.02 -12.24
N ARG A 231 -10.16 -1.21 -13.49
CA ARG A 231 -9.69 -0.12 -14.36
C ARG A 231 -10.74 0.96 -14.59
N GLU A 232 -12.00 0.58 -14.81
CA GLU A 232 -13.13 1.53 -14.91
C GLU A 232 -13.26 2.35 -13.61
N SER A 233 -13.21 1.69 -12.45
CA SER A 233 -13.27 2.37 -11.15
C SER A 233 -12.06 3.26 -10.84
N TYR A 234 -10.85 2.88 -11.27
CA TYR A 234 -9.65 3.71 -11.15
C TYR A 234 -9.62 4.89 -12.13
N ASN A 235 -10.31 4.80 -13.27
CA ASN A 235 -10.42 5.89 -14.25
C ASN A 235 -11.43 6.98 -13.84
N SER A 236 -12.28 6.73 -12.84
CA SER A 236 -13.23 7.73 -12.30
C SER A 236 -12.51 8.92 -11.64
N ASP A 237 -13.14 10.10 -11.52
CA ASP A 237 -12.57 11.26 -10.82
C ASP A 237 -12.28 10.94 -9.33
N VAL A 238 -13.15 10.16 -8.71
CA VAL A 238 -13.06 9.69 -7.32
C VAL A 238 -13.16 8.16 -7.28
N THR A 239 -12.31 7.49 -6.52
CA THR A 239 -12.32 6.03 -6.35
C THR A 239 -12.35 5.69 -4.86
N TYR A 240 -13.39 5.01 -4.40
CA TYR A 240 -13.48 4.47 -3.03
C TYR A 240 -12.94 3.04 -2.98
N GLY A 241 -12.36 2.64 -1.85
CA GLY A 241 -11.93 1.26 -1.63
C GLY A 241 -11.30 1.04 -0.26
N THR A 242 -10.64 -0.11 -0.09
CA THR A 242 -9.88 -0.45 1.11
C THR A 242 -8.38 -0.38 0.87
N ASN A 243 -7.64 -0.14 1.95
CA ASN A 243 -6.17 -0.14 1.96
C ASN A 243 -5.58 -1.42 1.37
N ASN A 244 -6.16 -2.58 1.72
CA ASN A 244 -5.77 -3.88 1.22
C ASN A 244 -5.95 -3.98 -0.30
N GLU A 245 -7.14 -3.67 -0.83
CA GLU A 245 -7.40 -3.74 -2.27
C GLU A 245 -6.51 -2.78 -3.07
N PHE A 246 -6.37 -1.53 -2.62
CA PHE A 246 -5.48 -0.55 -3.25
C PHE A 246 -4.01 -0.98 -3.25
N GLY A 247 -3.52 -1.55 -2.14
CA GLY A 247 -2.14 -2.03 -2.04
C GLY A 247 -1.89 -3.32 -2.82
N PHE A 248 -2.86 -4.25 -2.87
CA PHE A 248 -2.74 -5.45 -3.68
C PHE A 248 -2.87 -5.19 -5.18
N ASP A 249 -3.71 -4.24 -5.62
CA ASP A 249 -3.73 -3.81 -7.02
C ASP A 249 -2.41 -3.19 -7.44
N TYR A 250 -1.77 -2.38 -6.58
CA TYR A 250 -0.42 -1.89 -6.83
C TYR A 250 0.60 -3.03 -6.96
N LEU A 251 0.56 -4.06 -6.10
CA LEU A 251 1.44 -5.22 -6.22
C LEU A 251 1.16 -6.03 -7.49
N ARG A 252 -0.12 -6.21 -7.87
CA ARG A 252 -0.53 -6.88 -9.12
C ARG A 252 -0.05 -6.12 -10.37
N ASP A 253 -0.18 -4.80 -10.40
CA ASP A 253 0.28 -3.96 -11.51
C ASP A 253 1.80 -4.05 -11.69
N ASN A 254 2.57 -4.14 -10.61
CA ASN A 254 4.02 -4.38 -10.68
C ASN A 254 4.41 -5.84 -11.04
N MET A 255 3.43 -6.74 -11.19
CA MET A 255 3.57 -8.09 -11.72
C MET A 255 2.94 -8.27 -13.11
N ALA A 256 2.26 -7.24 -13.64
CA ALA A 256 1.62 -7.28 -14.96
C ALA A 256 2.65 -7.51 -16.08
N VAL A 257 2.31 -8.37 -17.04
CA VAL A 257 3.15 -8.71 -18.20
C VAL A 257 2.81 -7.84 -19.41
N GLU A 258 1.55 -7.43 -19.53
CA GLU A 258 1.04 -6.61 -20.61
C GLU A 258 0.42 -5.30 -20.08
N PRO A 259 0.48 -4.17 -20.82
CA PRO A 259 -0.05 -2.89 -20.34
C PRO A 259 -1.58 -2.90 -20.16
N ASN A 260 -2.28 -3.75 -20.92
CA ASN A 260 -3.72 -4.00 -20.82
C ASN A 260 -4.14 -4.74 -19.52
N GLN A 261 -3.18 -5.20 -18.69
CA GLN A 261 -3.44 -5.83 -17.40
C GLN A 261 -3.40 -4.82 -16.25
N LEU A 262 -2.75 -3.67 -16.44
CA LEU A 262 -2.66 -2.62 -15.43
C LEU A 262 -4.06 -2.09 -15.09
N VAL A 263 -4.33 -1.87 -13.79
CA VAL A 263 -5.62 -1.34 -13.32
C VAL A 263 -5.50 0.05 -12.71
N GLN A 264 -4.39 0.39 -12.03
CA GLN A 264 -4.20 1.69 -11.41
C GLN A 264 -3.64 2.73 -12.37
N ARG A 265 -4.02 3.99 -12.13
CA ARG A 265 -3.37 5.19 -12.69
C ARG A 265 -2.31 5.74 -11.72
N GLU A 266 -1.82 6.94 -11.98
CA GLU A 266 -0.88 7.63 -11.09
C GLU A 266 -1.49 7.92 -9.69
N LEU A 267 -0.70 7.73 -8.63
CA LEU A 267 -1.11 7.94 -7.23
C LEU A 267 -1.09 9.44 -6.89
N ASN A 268 -2.20 10.13 -7.16
CA ASN A 268 -2.32 11.58 -7.00
C ASN A 268 -2.65 12.00 -5.55
N PHE A 269 -3.93 12.01 -5.17
CA PHE A 269 -4.39 12.43 -3.84
C PHE A 269 -5.11 11.28 -3.13
N CYS A 270 -4.75 11.04 -1.87
CA CYS A 270 -5.38 10.04 -1.01
C CYS A 270 -5.93 10.67 0.26
N ILE A 271 -7.19 10.35 0.61
CA ILE A 271 -7.75 10.56 1.94
C ILE A 271 -7.95 9.21 2.62
N VAL A 272 -7.32 9.01 3.77
CA VAL A 272 -7.49 7.82 4.60
C VAL A 272 -8.51 8.13 5.71
N ASP A 273 -9.72 7.55 5.66
CA ASP A 273 -10.61 7.52 6.82
C ASP A 273 -10.09 6.52 7.86
N GLU A 274 -10.32 6.82 9.13
CA GLU A 274 -9.79 6.05 10.26
C GLU A 274 -8.26 5.84 10.13
N VAL A 275 -7.56 6.92 9.76
CA VAL A 275 -6.11 6.94 9.44
C VAL A 275 -5.23 6.33 10.53
N ASP A 276 -5.66 6.43 11.79
CA ASP A 276 -4.97 5.85 12.93
C ASP A 276 -5.08 4.33 13.02
N SER A 277 -6.04 3.69 12.38
CA SER A 277 -6.02 2.23 12.27
C SER A 277 -5.35 1.74 11.00
N ILE A 278 -5.58 2.39 9.86
CA ILE A 278 -4.95 1.97 8.60
C ILE A 278 -3.43 2.17 8.64
N LEU A 279 -2.95 3.33 9.11
CA LEU A 279 -1.52 3.67 9.09
C LEU A 279 -0.74 3.27 10.37
N ILE A 280 -1.42 2.81 11.44
CA ILE A 280 -0.79 2.43 12.72
C ILE A 280 -1.21 1.04 13.22
N ASP A 281 -2.49 0.66 13.18
CA ASP A 281 -2.94 -0.67 13.68
C ASP A 281 -2.66 -1.78 12.66
N GLU A 282 -3.05 -1.58 11.40
CA GLU A 282 -2.88 -2.54 10.30
C GLU A 282 -1.47 -2.48 9.70
N ALA A 283 -0.79 -1.35 9.83
CA ALA A 283 0.61 -1.15 9.44
C ALA A 283 1.65 -1.93 10.29
N ARG A 284 1.20 -2.90 11.11
CA ARG A 284 2.03 -3.89 11.82
C ARG A 284 2.51 -5.04 10.92
N THR A 285 1.90 -5.24 9.75
CA THR A 285 2.23 -6.31 8.79
C THR A 285 2.34 -5.77 7.36
N PRO A 286 3.28 -6.26 6.53
CA PRO A 286 3.34 -5.89 5.12
C PRO A 286 2.26 -6.59 4.30
N LEU A 287 1.93 -6.04 3.13
CA LEU A 287 1.20 -6.74 2.08
C LEU A 287 2.17 -7.63 1.31
N ILE A 288 1.84 -8.91 1.16
CA ILE A 288 2.67 -9.91 0.48
C ILE A 288 1.79 -10.65 -0.54
N ILE A 289 2.23 -10.69 -1.80
CA ILE A 289 1.78 -11.68 -2.77
C ILE A 289 2.78 -12.83 -2.76
N SER A 290 2.34 -13.99 -2.31
CA SER A 290 3.10 -15.24 -2.43
C SER A 290 2.60 -16.07 -3.61
N GLY A 291 3.48 -16.87 -4.19
CA GLY A 291 3.11 -17.90 -5.15
C GLY A 291 4.01 -19.13 -5.00
N PRO A 292 3.71 -20.23 -5.72
CA PRO A 292 4.53 -21.42 -5.66
C PRO A 292 5.96 -21.09 -6.08
N ALA A 293 6.93 -21.54 -5.28
CA ALA A 293 8.33 -21.54 -5.64
C ALA A 293 8.61 -22.50 -6.81
N GLU A 294 9.79 -22.38 -7.41
CA GLU A 294 10.31 -23.43 -8.28
C GLU A 294 10.45 -24.76 -7.52
N ASP A 295 10.43 -25.88 -8.23
CA ASP A 295 10.24 -27.19 -7.62
C ASP A 295 11.49 -27.68 -6.87
N ALA A 296 11.61 -27.29 -5.60
CA ALA A 296 12.67 -27.72 -4.69
C ALA A 296 12.36 -29.04 -3.95
N THR A 297 11.30 -29.77 -4.32
CA THR A 297 10.91 -31.02 -3.62
C THR A 297 12.04 -32.06 -3.64
N GLU A 298 12.78 -32.17 -4.74
CA GLU A 298 13.99 -33.01 -4.86
C GLU A 298 15.11 -32.58 -3.90
N LYS A 299 15.29 -31.27 -3.67
CA LYS A 299 16.28 -30.76 -2.72
C LYS A 299 15.94 -31.17 -1.28
N TYR A 300 14.66 -31.10 -0.90
CA TYR A 300 14.21 -31.57 0.43
C TYR A 300 14.39 -33.07 0.62
N ALA A 301 14.05 -33.88 -0.39
CA ALA A 301 14.28 -35.32 -0.35
C ALA A 301 15.78 -35.64 -0.16
N LYS A 302 16.65 -35.04 -0.98
CA LYS A 302 18.10 -35.24 -0.91
C LYS A 302 18.73 -34.69 0.38
N ALA A 303 18.27 -33.55 0.88
CA ALA A 303 18.74 -33.00 2.16
C ALA A 303 18.36 -33.91 3.34
N ASN A 304 17.17 -34.53 3.32
CA ASN A 304 16.76 -35.55 4.30
C ASN A 304 17.61 -36.83 4.22
N GLU A 305 18.01 -37.26 3.02
CA GLU A 305 18.95 -38.39 2.85
C GLU A 305 20.36 -38.10 3.39
N ILE A 306 20.85 -36.87 3.23
CA ILE A 306 22.14 -36.42 3.79
C ILE A 306 22.03 -36.29 5.31
N ALA A 307 20.97 -35.65 5.83
CA ALA A 307 20.75 -35.45 7.26
C ALA A 307 20.76 -36.76 8.07
N LYS A 308 20.21 -37.85 7.51
CA LYS A 308 20.24 -39.21 8.10
C LYS A 308 21.65 -39.79 8.27
N GLN A 309 22.65 -39.28 7.55
CA GLN A 309 24.04 -39.76 7.58
C GLN A 309 24.94 -38.92 8.50
N LEU A 310 24.47 -37.75 8.96
CA LEU A 310 25.21 -36.87 9.86
C LEU A 310 25.03 -37.28 11.33
N VAL A 311 26.08 -37.11 12.12
CA VAL A 311 26.10 -37.57 13.53
C VAL A 311 26.08 -36.40 14.52
N ARG A 312 25.05 -36.35 15.39
CA ARG A 312 24.91 -35.37 16.49
C ARG A 312 26.16 -35.37 17.38
N ASN A 313 26.61 -34.19 17.79
CA ASN A 313 27.83 -33.90 18.57
C ASN A 313 29.16 -34.24 17.86
N LYS A 314 29.15 -34.65 16.60
CA LYS A 314 30.34 -34.83 15.76
C LYS A 314 30.29 -33.90 14.55
N ASP A 315 29.21 -33.96 13.79
CA ASP A 315 29.01 -33.25 12.53
C ASP A 315 28.14 -31.99 12.73
N PHE A 316 27.26 -31.98 13.73
CA PHE A 316 26.49 -30.80 14.15
C PHE A 316 26.19 -30.84 15.66
N SER A 317 25.94 -29.68 16.26
CA SER A 317 25.37 -29.53 17.61
C SER A 317 23.91 -29.07 17.51
N VAL A 318 23.13 -29.35 18.56
CA VAL A 318 21.71 -28.99 18.68
C VAL A 318 21.54 -28.18 19.95
N ASP A 319 21.00 -26.96 19.83
CA ASP A 319 20.54 -26.16 20.95
C ASP A 319 19.00 -26.31 21.05
N GLU A 320 18.56 -27.14 21.99
CA GLU A 320 17.16 -27.43 22.24
C GLU A 320 16.41 -26.24 22.86
N LYS A 321 17.12 -25.31 23.52
CA LYS A 321 16.52 -24.16 24.19
C LYS A 321 16.19 -23.05 23.21
N ASP A 322 17.13 -22.74 22.31
CA ASP A 322 16.96 -21.71 21.29
C ASP A 322 16.44 -22.30 19.94
N LYS A 323 16.01 -23.58 19.96
CA LYS A 323 15.53 -24.40 18.81
C LYS A 323 16.39 -24.19 17.54
N ASN A 324 17.71 -24.37 17.68
CA ASN A 324 18.72 -24.08 16.65
C ASN A 324 19.71 -25.24 16.44
N ILE A 325 20.35 -25.31 15.26
CA ILE A 325 21.37 -26.29 14.91
C ILE A 325 22.61 -25.57 14.36
N GLN A 326 23.80 -26.08 14.70
CA GLN A 326 25.07 -25.52 14.22
C GLN A 326 25.94 -26.65 13.65
N PHE A 327 26.36 -26.50 12.39
CA PHE A 327 27.32 -27.41 11.77
C PHE A 327 28.70 -27.25 12.42
N THR A 328 29.39 -28.36 12.67
CA THR A 328 30.81 -28.34 13.05
C THR A 328 31.68 -28.29 11.80
N GLU A 329 32.94 -27.85 11.91
CA GLU A 329 33.91 -27.91 10.80
C GLU A 329 34.01 -29.33 10.19
N LYS A 330 33.90 -30.38 11.02
CA LYS A 330 33.91 -31.78 10.58
C LYS A 330 32.65 -32.16 9.83
N GLY A 331 31.49 -31.67 10.25
CA GLY A 331 30.23 -31.90 9.53
C GLY A 331 30.18 -31.17 8.20
N VAL A 332 30.72 -29.96 8.11
CA VAL A 332 30.85 -29.22 6.85
C VAL A 332 31.67 -30.01 5.83
N LEU A 333 32.79 -30.59 6.25
CA LEU A 333 33.60 -31.49 5.40
C LEU A 333 32.85 -32.79 5.06
N HIS A 334 32.16 -33.40 6.02
CA HIS A 334 31.38 -34.63 5.78
C HIS A 334 30.23 -34.39 4.78
N ILE A 335 29.55 -33.24 4.84
CA ILE A 335 28.53 -32.82 3.87
C ILE A 335 29.16 -32.60 2.49
N GLN A 336 30.32 -31.96 2.42
CA GLN A 336 31.07 -31.74 1.17
C GLN A 336 31.42 -33.06 0.48
N ASP A 337 31.91 -34.05 1.23
CA ASP A 337 32.20 -35.40 0.75
C ASP A 337 30.93 -36.11 0.23
N LEU A 338 29.84 -36.09 1.01
CA LEU A 338 28.55 -36.72 0.67
C LEU A 338 27.86 -36.09 -0.55
N MET A 339 28.07 -34.79 -0.78
CA MET A 339 27.50 -34.06 -1.92
C MET A 339 28.46 -33.99 -3.13
N HIS A 340 29.72 -34.40 -2.96
CA HIS A 340 30.80 -34.25 -3.94
C HIS A 340 31.05 -32.79 -4.36
N ILE A 341 31.03 -31.86 -3.39
CA ILE A 341 31.23 -30.42 -3.59
C ILE A 341 32.46 -29.90 -2.84
N THR A 342 33.11 -28.86 -3.35
CA THR A 342 34.36 -28.32 -2.79
C THR A 342 34.14 -27.28 -1.68
N ASN A 343 33.02 -26.54 -1.70
CA ASN A 343 32.71 -25.54 -0.68
C ASN A 343 31.20 -25.39 -0.47
N LEU A 344 30.73 -25.78 0.71
CA LEU A 344 29.33 -25.66 1.14
C LEU A 344 28.88 -24.20 1.34
N TYR A 345 29.76 -23.31 1.77
CA TYR A 345 29.43 -21.89 2.03
C TYR A 345 29.79 -20.96 0.86
N GLY A 346 30.15 -21.53 -0.29
CA GLY A 346 30.43 -20.81 -1.54
C GLY A 346 29.25 -20.93 -2.51
N GLU A 347 29.52 -21.53 -3.67
CA GLU A 347 28.56 -21.72 -4.77
C GLU A 347 27.32 -22.55 -4.39
N HIS A 348 27.37 -23.28 -3.27
CA HIS A 348 26.30 -24.16 -2.77
C HIS A 348 25.69 -23.68 -1.44
N ALA A 349 25.82 -22.39 -1.11
CA ALA A 349 25.27 -21.82 0.12
C ALA A 349 23.74 -22.00 0.26
N ASP A 350 23.02 -22.20 -0.85
CA ASP A 350 21.59 -22.51 -0.87
C ASP A 350 21.27 -23.84 -0.16
N TRP A 351 22.17 -24.83 -0.23
CA TRP A 351 22.01 -26.13 0.43
C TRP A 351 22.07 -26.08 1.95
N VAL A 352 22.71 -25.04 2.52
CA VAL A 352 22.79 -24.85 3.98
C VAL A 352 21.38 -24.75 4.59
N HIS A 353 20.46 -24.06 3.92
CA HIS A 353 19.07 -23.91 4.38
C HIS A 353 18.31 -25.25 4.39
N PHE A 354 18.41 -26.03 3.31
CA PHE A 354 17.74 -27.33 3.21
C PHE A 354 18.29 -28.35 4.22
N LEU A 355 19.61 -28.34 4.45
CA LEU A 355 20.28 -29.23 5.41
C LEU A 355 20.00 -28.83 6.87
N ASP A 356 19.97 -27.54 7.19
CA ASP A 356 19.54 -27.03 8.50
C ASP A 356 18.09 -27.44 8.77
N ASN A 357 17.17 -27.13 7.85
CA ASN A 357 15.76 -27.50 7.98
C ASN A 357 15.56 -29.01 8.15
N ALA A 358 16.28 -29.84 7.38
CA ALA A 358 16.23 -31.29 7.52
C ALA A 358 16.68 -31.75 8.91
N LEU A 359 17.84 -31.29 9.39
CA LEU A 359 18.30 -31.63 10.75
C LEU A 359 17.34 -31.11 11.83
N ARG A 360 16.79 -29.89 11.67
CA ARG A 360 15.83 -29.32 12.63
C ARG A 360 14.55 -30.13 12.67
N ALA A 361 14.02 -30.55 11.52
CA ALA A 361 12.89 -31.49 11.45
C ALA A 361 13.20 -32.82 12.18
N TRP A 362 14.43 -33.34 12.10
CA TRP A 362 14.82 -34.57 12.80
C TRP A 362 15.01 -34.42 14.31
N TYR A 363 15.57 -33.29 14.79
CA TYR A 363 16.04 -33.15 16.18
C TYR A 363 15.32 -32.12 17.05
N LEU A 364 14.44 -31.29 16.48
CA LEU A 364 13.71 -30.22 17.20
C LEU A 364 12.18 -30.28 17.04
N PHE A 365 11.68 -31.20 16.21
CA PHE A 365 10.25 -31.40 15.99
C PHE A 365 9.92 -32.89 16.18
N GLU A 366 9.16 -33.19 17.22
CA GLU A 366 8.76 -34.54 17.59
C GLU A 366 7.35 -34.88 17.06
N LYS A 367 7.24 -36.08 16.51
CA LYS A 367 5.97 -36.65 16.06
C LYS A 367 5.11 -36.97 17.27
N ASP A 368 3.81 -36.72 17.14
CA ASP A 368 2.78 -36.84 18.18
C ASP A 368 2.95 -35.86 19.37
N VAL A 369 3.88 -34.90 19.27
CA VAL A 369 4.09 -33.80 20.23
C VAL A 369 3.94 -32.44 19.53
N ASP A 370 4.77 -32.13 18.52
CA ASP A 370 4.71 -30.89 17.74
C ASP A 370 3.76 -31.02 16.54
N TYR A 371 3.70 -32.20 15.93
CA TYR A 371 2.86 -32.48 14.76
C TYR A 371 2.39 -33.94 14.73
N ILE A 372 1.27 -34.21 14.06
CA ILE A 372 0.82 -35.56 13.70
C ILE A 372 0.83 -35.75 12.18
N VAL A 373 0.91 -37.01 11.75
CA VAL A 373 0.72 -37.40 10.34
C VAL A 373 -0.67 -38.01 10.19
N ARG A 374 -1.53 -37.40 9.39
CA ARG A 374 -2.91 -37.86 9.18
C ARG A 374 -3.33 -37.71 7.72
N ASP A 375 -3.95 -38.73 7.15
CA ASP A 375 -4.47 -38.75 5.77
C ASP A 375 -3.43 -38.37 4.69
N GLY A 376 -2.14 -38.58 4.98
CA GLY A 376 -1.03 -38.19 4.10
C GLY A 376 -0.64 -36.70 4.21
N GLU A 377 -0.99 -36.02 5.30
CA GLU A 377 -0.61 -34.63 5.58
C GLU A 377 0.00 -34.45 6.97
N ILE A 378 0.79 -33.39 7.14
CA ILE A 378 1.34 -32.96 8.44
C ILE A 378 0.35 -31.95 9.08
N ILE A 379 -0.19 -32.28 10.25
CA ILE A 379 -1.06 -31.39 11.02
C ILE A 379 -0.33 -30.96 12.29
N ILE A 380 -0.19 -29.65 12.50
CA ILE A 380 0.49 -29.07 13.67
C ILE A 380 -0.36 -29.28 14.92
N VAL A 381 0.29 -29.61 16.04
CA VAL A 381 -0.30 -29.65 17.37
C VAL A 381 0.09 -28.37 18.11
N ASP A 382 -0.88 -27.72 18.76
CA ASP A 382 -0.62 -26.54 19.60
C ASP A 382 -0.02 -26.97 20.95
N GLU A 383 1.25 -26.61 21.21
CA GLU A 383 2.03 -26.98 22.41
C GLU A 383 1.29 -26.69 23.74
N ASN A 384 0.42 -25.68 23.79
CA ASN A 384 -0.26 -25.25 25.02
C ASN A 384 -1.65 -25.87 25.21
N THR A 385 -2.32 -26.27 24.13
CA THR A 385 -3.73 -26.71 24.16
C THR A 385 -3.96 -28.12 23.65
N GLY A 386 -2.95 -28.76 23.05
CA GLY A 386 -3.05 -30.08 22.41
C GLY A 386 -4.02 -30.13 21.22
N ARG A 387 -4.45 -28.97 20.70
CA ARG A 387 -5.41 -28.89 19.59
C ARG A 387 -4.72 -29.06 18.26
N LEU A 388 -5.40 -29.76 17.35
CA LEU A 388 -4.97 -29.91 15.96
C LEU A 388 -5.23 -28.61 15.19
N MET A 389 -4.19 -28.08 14.57
CA MET A 389 -4.20 -26.83 13.82
C MET A 389 -4.28 -27.10 12.32
N GLU A 390 -5.44 -27.60 11.87
CA GLU A 390 -5.72 -27.88 10.46
C GLU A 390 -5.55 -26.62 9.60
N GLY A 391 -4.93 -26.79 8.42
CA GLY A 391 -4.60 -25.69 7.50
C GLY A 391 -3.40 -24.82 7.89
N ARG A 392 -2.77 -25.02 9.05
CA ARG A 392 -1.51 -24.33 9.41
C ARG A 392 -0.28 -25.12 8.96
N ARG A 393 0.77 -24.39 8.56
CA ARG A 393 2.09 -24.94 8.20
C ARG A 393 3.20 -24.20 8.91
N TYR A 394 4.34 -24.86 9.11
CA TYR A 394 5.56 -24.21 9.56
C TYR A 394 6.18 -23.40 8.41
N SER A 395 6.76 -22.25 8.73
CA SER A 395 7.39 -21.36 7.75
C SER A 395 8.82 -21.82 7.39
N ASN A 396 9.42 -21.13 6.41
CA ASN A 396 10.84 -21.22 6.05
C ASN A 396 11.30 -22.66 5.78
N GLY A 397 10.52 -23.44 5.00
CA GLY A 397 10.91 -24.78 4.58
C GLY A 397 10.81 -25.90 5.63
N ILE A 398 10.54 -25.58 6.90
CA ILE A 398 10.46 -26.57 7.97
C ILE A 398 9.30 -27.56 7.75
N HIS A 399 8.15 -27.10 7.23
CA HIS A 399 7.03 -28.01 6.95
C HIS A 399 7.39 -29.02 5.86
N GLN A 400 8.07 -28.58 4.80
CA GLN A 400 8.58 -29.42 3.72
C GLN A 400 9.67 -30.38 4.20
N ALA A 401 10.52 -29.96 5.13
CA ALA A 401 11.50 -30.84 5.76
C ALA A 401 10.85 -31.92 6.64
N ILE A 402 9.75 -31.59 7.34
CA ILE A 402 8.96 -32.58 8.10
C ILE A 402 8.18 -33.51 7.15
N GLU A 403 7.60 -32.99 6.07
CA GLU A 403 6.99 -33.81 5.00
C GLU A 403 8.03 -34.81 4.44
N ALA A 404 9.25 -34.35 4.14
CA ALA A 404 10.36 -35.21 3.69
C ALA A 404 10.82 -36.22 4.75
N LYS A 405 10.93 -35.83 6.03
CA LYS A 405 11.27 -36.71 7.16
C LYS A 405 10.30 -37.89 7.28
N GLU A 406 9.01 -37.60 7.20
CA GLU A 406 7.92 -38.58 7.37
C GLU A 406 7.59 -39.37 6.08
N ASN A 407 8.28 -39.09 4.96
CA ASN A 407 7.98 -39.60 3.62
C ASN A 407 6.54 -39.28 3.16
N VAL A 408 6.04 -38.11 3.53
CA VAL A 408 4.79 -37.51 3.06
C VAL A 408 5.04 -36.79 1.72
N GLN A 409 4.00 -36.58 0.91
CA GLN A 409 4.12 -35.82 -0.34
C GLN A 409 4.59 -34.38 -0.04
N ILE A 410 5.85 -34.08 -0.38
CA ILE A 410 6.44 -32.76 -0.18
C ILE A 410 5.70 -31.74 -1.05
N ARG A 411 5.16 -30.69 -0.44
CA ARG A 411 4.40 -29.64 -1.11
C ARG A 411 5.32 -28.47 -1.40
N ARG A 412 5.25 -27.92 -2.63
CA ARG A 412 6.06 -26.76 -3.02
C ARG A 412 5.96 -25.63 -1.98
N GLU A 413 7.09 -25.00 -1.69
CA GLU A 413 7.14 -23.77 -0.90
C GLU A 413 6.33 -22.66 -1.57
N ASN A 414 5.89 -21.71 -0.76
CA ASN A 414 5.41 -20.42 -1.25
C ASN A 414 6.54 -19.40 -1.08
N GLN A 415 6.93 -18.74 -2.16
CA GLN A 415 7.91 -17.64 -2.14
C GLN A 415 7.21 -16.28 -2.29
N THR A 416 7.82 -15.23 -1.73
CA THR A 416 7.38 -13.84 -1.90
C THR A 416 7.63 -13.40 -3.35
N LEU A 417 6.55 -13.13 -4.09
CA LEU A 417 6.62 -12.61 -5.47
C LEU A 417 6.61 -11.09 -5.52
N ALA A 418 5.90 -10.45 -4.59
CA ALA A 418 5.91 -9.02 -4.40
C ALA A 418 5.53 -8.67 -2.95
N THR A 419 6.13 -7.62 -2.39
CA THR A 419 5.87 -7.17 -1.03
C THR A 419 5.99 -5.65 -0.91
N ILE A 420 5.12 -5.02 -0.12
CA ILE A 420 5.20 -3.60 0.27
C ILE A 420 4.57 -3.37 1.64
N THR A 421 5.11 -2.44 2.42
CA THR A 421 4.47 -1.97 3.65
C THR A 421 3.45 -0.87 3.37
N PHE A 422 2.36 -0.78 4.16
CA PHE A 422 1.42 0.34 4.04
C PHE A 422 2.13 1.70 4.15
N GLN A 423 3.11 1.80 5.04
CA GLN A 423 3.99 2.95 5.20
C GLN A 423 4.56 3.40 3.86
N ASN A 424 5.25 2.50 3.14
CA ASN A 424 5.87 2.85 1.87
C ASN A 424 4.88 3.00 0.72
N TYR A 425 3.77 2.26 0.71
CA TYR A 425 2.71 2.45 -0.28
C TYR A 425 2.07 3.84 -0.19
N PHE A 426 1.64 4.27 1.00
CA PHE A 426 0.99 5.58 1.16
C PHE A 426 1.95 6.76 0.96
N ARG A 427 3.25 6.58 1.22
CA ARG A 427 4.30 7.57 0.90
C ARG A 427 4.50 7.82 -0.61
N MET A 428 3.90 7.01 -1.50
CA MET A 428 3.99 7.20 -2.96
C MET A 428 2.96 8.19 -3.52
N TYR A 429 1.94 8.59 -2.77
CA TYR A 429 0.96 9.57 -3.22
C TYR A 429 1.56 10.97 -3.26
N LYS A 430 1.27 11.75 -4.31
CA LYS A 430 1.68 13.17 -4.40
C LYS A 430 1.18 13.99 -3.21
N LYS A 431 -0.01 13.67 -2.71
CA LYS A 431 -0.58 14.24 -1.48
C LYS A 431 -1.37 13.19 -0.70
N LEU A 432 -1.07 13.08 0.60
CA LEU A 432 -1.72 12.16 1.53
C LEU A 432 -2.36 12.97 2.66
N SER A 433 -3.64 12.74 2.95
CA SER A 433 -4.33 13.27 4.11
C SER A 433 -5.14 12.18 4.81
N GLY A 434 -5.66 12.46 6.01
CA GLY A 434 -6.43 11.47 6.73
C GLY A 434 -7.29 12.07 7.84
N MET A 435 -8.28 11.30 8.28
CA MET A 435 -9.21 11.73 9.32
C MET A 435 -9.48 10.62 10.32
N THR A 436 -9.66 11.00 11.59
CA THR A 436 -10.01 10.08 12.68
C THR A 436 -10.51 10.89 13.88
N GLY A 437 -11.04 10.22 14.91
CA GLY A 437 -11.34 10.86 16.19
C GLY A 437 -10.18 10.90 17.19
N THR A 438 -9.04 10.27 16.87
CA THR A 438 -7.98 9.99 17.86
C THR A 438 -6.55 9.89 17.26
N ALA A 439 -6.06 10.89 16.54
CA ALA A 439 -4.71 10.92 15.94
C ALA A 439 -3.63 11.61 16.81
N GLU A 440 -3.99 12.51 17.72
CA GLU A 440 -3.04 13.36 18.46
C GLU A 440 -2.04 12.56 19.30
N THR A 441 -2.40 11.34 19.75
CA THR A 441 -1.47 10.46 20.47
C THR A 441 -0.29 10.03 19.60
N GLU A 442 -0.54 9.78 18.31
CA GLU A 442 0.46 9.29 17.34
C GLU A 442 0.95 10.40 16.39
N ALA A 443 0.65 11.67 16.66
CA ALA A 443 1.06 12.81 15.82
C ALA A 443 2.57 12.82 15.49
N THR A 444 3.41 12.33 16.41
CA THR A 444 4.86 12.22 16.18
C THR A 444 5.28 11.04 15.30
N GLU A 445 4.45 10.00 15.15
CA GLU A 445 4.65 8.92 14.17
C GLU A 445 4.21 9.39 12.78
N PHE A 446 3.03 10.01 12.69
CA PHE A 446 2.50 10.55 11.42
C PHE A 446 3.44 11.54 10.75
N ILE A 447 4.00 12.50 11.50
CA ILE A 447 4.92 13.49 10.93
C ILE A 447 6.27 12.88 10.53
N LYS A 448 6.77 11.85 11.24
CA LYS A 448 8.06 11.21 10.95
C LYS A 448 8.01 10.25 9.77
N ILE A 449 6.92 9.49 9.63
CA ILE A 449 6.79 8.46 8.59
C ILE A 449 6.17 9.04 7.31
N TYR A 450 5.12 9.85 7.46
CA TYR A 450 4.27 10.30 6.36
C TYR A 450 4.36 11.81 6.08
N ASN A 451 5.11 12.58 6.87
CA ASN A 451 5.17 14.05 6.81
C ASN A 451 3.80 14.74 7.01
N MET A 452 2.87 14.08 7.72
CA MET A 452 1.53 14.59 7.99
C MET A 452 1.48 15.27 9.36
N ASN A 453 1.02 16.52 9.42
CA ASN A 453 0.72 17.20 10.68
C ASN A 453 -0.66 16.79 11.19
N THR A 454 -0.83 16.56 12.50
CA THR A 454 -2.14 16.37 13.12
C THR A 454 -2.70 17.68 13.63
N TRP A 455 -3.96 17.97 13.32
CA TRP A 455 -4.69 19.13 13.83
C TRP A 455 -5.99 18.72 14.50
N VAL A 456 -6.15 19.05 15.78
CA VAL A 456 -7.38 18.80 16.54
C VAL A 456 -8.43 19.85 16.19
N ILE A 457 -9.51 19.39 15.55
CA ILE A 457 -10.64 20.23 15.15
C ILE A 457 -11.64 20.32 16.32
N PRO A 458 -12.13 21.52 16.68
CA PRO A 458 -13.15 21.66 17.73
C PRO A 458 -14.44 20.96 17.33
N THR A 459 -15.19 20.43 18.31
CA THR A 459 -16.53 19.87 18.05
C THR A 459 -17.53 20.98 17.76
N ASN A 460 -18.54 20.68 16.94
CA ASN A 460 -19.63 21.59 16.60
C ASN A 460 -20.42 22.03 17.85
N LYS A 461 -20.64 21.08 18.77
CA LYS A 461 -21.26 21.29 20.08
C LYS A 461 -20.34 20.78 21.19
N PRO A 462 -20.27 21.41 22.38
CA PRO A 462 -19.44 20.93 23.48
C PRO A 462 -19.83 19.52 23.93
N CYS A 463 -18.83 18.65 24.14
CA CYS A 463 -19.08 17.31 24.67
C CYS A 463 -19.44 17.38 26.17
N ILE A 464 -20.62 16.87 26.54
CA ILE A 464 -21.12 16.82 27.93
C ILE A 464 -21.10 15.40 28.53
N ARG A 465 -20.43 14.45 27.85
CA ARG A 465 -20.31 13.05 28.30
C ARG A 465 -19.63 12.96 29.66
N LYS A 466 -20.18 12.13 30.55
CA LYS A 466 -19.59 11.83 31.86
C LYS A 466 -18.69 10.60 31.76
N ASP A 467 -17.39 10.81 31.64
CA ASP A 467 -16.40 9.74 31.75
C ASP A 467 -16.15 9.41 33.24
N LEU A 468 -16.72 8.29 33.69
CA LEU A 468 -16.65 7.80 35.06
C LEU A 468 -15.29 7.15 35.33
N GLN A 469 -14.93 7.04 36.61
CA GLN A 469 -13.68 6.40 37.02
C GLN A 469 -13.71 4.88 36.75
N ASP A 470 -12.60 4.36 36.24
CA ASP A 470 -12.35 2.92 36.10
C ASP A 470 -12.57 2.19 37.44
N LEU A 471 -13.36 1.12 37.43
CA LEU A 471 -13.53 0.20 38.55
C LEU A 471 -12.56 -0.97 38.37
N VAL A 472 -11.70 -1.21 39.37
CA VAL A 472 -10.70 -2.29 39.30
C VAL A 472 -11.01 -3.35 40.35
N TYR A 473 -11.12 -4.59 39.91
CA TYR A 473 -11.41 -5.77 40.73
C TYR A 473 -10.17 -6.65 40.87
N LYS A 474 -10.19 -7.51 41.89
CA LYS A 474 -9.06 -8.40 42.21
C LYS A 474 -8.97 -9.61 41.28
N SER A 475 -10.11 -10.13 40.86
CA SER A 475 -10.28 -11.31 39.99
C SER A 475 -11.22 -11.02 38.82
N GLU A 476 -11.13 -11.83 37.75
CA GLU A 476 -11.99 -11.63 36.58
C GLU A 476 -13.47 -11.99 36.86
N ASP A 477 -13.73 -12.97 37.72
CA ASP A 477 -15.10 -13.36 38.13
C ASP A 477 -15.83 -12.23 38.88
N ALA A 478 -15.14 -11.53 39.79
CA ALA A 478 -15.67 -10.37 40.49
C ALA A 478 -16.00 -9.23 39.51
N LYS A 479 -15.10 -8.96 38.56
CA LYS A 479 -15.31 -8.00 37.46
C LYS A 479 -16.56 -8.35 36.65
N TRP A 480 -16.72 -9.61 36.22
CA TRP A 480 -17.86 -10.05 35.42
C TRP A 480 -19.19 -9.93 36.17
N ARG A 481 -19.25 -10.32 37.45
CA ARG A 481 -20.46 -10.13 38.28
C ARG A 481 -20.84 -8.65 38.41
N ALA A 482 -19.86 -7.76 38.57
CA ALA A 482 -20.11 -6.32 38.63
C ALA A 482 -20.59 -5.73 37.30
N ILE A 483 -20.02 -6.17 36.16
CA ILE A 483 -20.47 -5.77 34.82
C ILE A 483 -21.94 -6.15 34.60
N VAL A 484 -22.32 -7.39 34.93
CA VAL A 484 -23.70 -7.88 34.79
C VAL A 484 -24.66 -7.09 35.69
N ALA A 485 -24.25 -6.75 36.92
CA ALA A 485 -25.05 -5.92 37.83
C ALA A 485 -25.28 -4.49 37.28
N GLU A 486 -24.24 -3.84 36.75
CA GLU A 486 -24.33 -2.50 36.13
C GLU A 486 -25.26 -2.52 34.90
N ILE A 487 -25.12 -3.53 34.03
CA ILE A 487 -25.99 -3.71 32.86
C ILE A 487 -27.44 -3.88 33.32
N LYS A 488 -27.69 -4.73 34.31
CA LYS A 488 -29.03 -5.00 34.86
C LYS A 488 -29.67 -3.75 35.46
N GLU A 489 -28.92 -2.94 36.23
CA GLU A 489 -29.44 -1.71 36.83
C GLU A 489 -29.84 -0.66 35.78
N ARG A 490 -29.02 -0.49 34.72
CA ARG A 490 -29.30 0.48 33.65
C ARG A 490 -30.38 0.02 32.69
N HIS A 491 -30.38 -1.26 32.34
CA HIS A 491 -31.44 -1.87 31.53
C HIS A 491 -32.80 -1.79 32.24
N ALA A 492 -32.85 -1.97 33.57
CA ALA A 492 -34.09 -1.77 34.36
C ALA A 492 -34.62 -0.31 34.35
N LYS A 493 -33.76 0.68 34.06
CA LYS A 493 -34.14 2.09 33.83
C LYS A 493 -34.46 2.36 32.35
N GLY A 494 -34.21 1.40 31.46
CA GLY A 494 -34.33 1.50 30.01
C GLY A 494 -33.22 2.29 29.32
N GLN A 495 -32.13 2.60 30.01
CA GLN A 495 -30.99 3.30 29.41
C GLN A 495 -30.24 2.36 28.44
N PRO A 496 -29.95 2.76 27.19
CA PRO A 496 -29.20 1.91 26.27
C PRO A 496 -27.75 1.72 26.70
N LEU A 497 -27.22 0.53 26.43
CA LEU A 497 -25.86 0.11 26.75
C LEU A 497 -25.10 -0.39 25.52
N LEU A 498 -23.89 0.11 25.33
CA LEU A 498 -22.87 -0.48 24.46
C LEU A 498 -21.74 -1.05 25.32
N VAL A 499 -21.52 -2.35 25.26
CA VAL A 499 -20.46 -3.06 26.00
C VAL A 499 -19.35 -3.45 25.03
N GLY A 500 -18.15 -2.92 25.22
CA GLY A 500 -16.96 -3.24 24.43
C GLY A 500 -16.07 -4.27 25.13
N THR A 501 -15.78 -5.37 24.44
CA THR A 501 -14.87 -6.45 24.87
C THR A 501 -13.63 -6.52 23.97
N ALA A 502 -12.49 -7.01 24.45
CA ALA A 502 -11.29 -7.12 23.58
C ALA A 502 -11.26 -8.40 22.72
N SER A 503 -12.06 -9.43 23.03
CA SER A 503 -12.06 -10.71 22.29
C SER A 503 -13.47 -11.30 22.12
N ILE A 504 -13.64 -12.13 21.08
CA ILE A 504 -14.88 -12.88 20.82
C ILE A 504 -15.21 -13.78 22.02
N GLU A 505 -14.22 -14.50 22.56
CA GLU A 505 -14.38 -15.34 23.76
C GLU A 505 -15.02 -14.59 24.93
N LYS A 506 -14.59 -13.35 25.20
CA LYS A 506 -15.15 -12.52 26.28
C LYS A 506 -16.57 -12.01 25.97
N SER A 507 -16.90 -11.79 24.70
CA SER A 507 -18.29 -11.53 24.30
C SER A 507 -19.20 -12.75 24.49
N GLU A 508 -18.74 -13.96 24.14
CA GLU A 508 -19.52 -15.19 24.34
C GLU A 508 -19.73 -15.50 25.85
N ILE A 509 -18.71 -15.25 26.69
CA ILE A 509 -18.83 -15.33 28.16
C ILE A 509 -19.90 -14.37 28.68
N LEU A 510 -19.86 -13.10 28.26
CA LEU A 510 -20.84 -12.10 28.68
C LEU A 510 -22.25 -12.41 28.15
N HIS A 511 -22.36 -12.86 26.90
CA HIS A 511 -23.61 -13.33 26.29
C HIS A 511 -24.27 -14.41 27.15
N GLY A 512 -23.54 -15.49 27.46
CA GLY A 512 -24.03 -16.58 28.31
C GLY A 512 -24.27 -16.20 29.78
N MET A 513 -23.81 -15.04 30.24
CA MET A 513 -24.19 -14.46 31.54
C MET A 513 -25.49 -13.63 31.44
N LEU A 514 -25.64 -12.81 30.40
CA LEU A 514 -26.85 -12.00 30.19
C LEU A 514 -28.08 -12.84 29.82
N GLU A 515 -27.90 -13.95 29.10
CA GLU A 515 -28.98 -14.92 28.85
C GLU A 515 -29.54 -15.51 30.14
N LYS A 516 -28.67 -15.86 31.11
CA LYS A 516 -29.08 -16.40 32.43
C LYS A 516 -29.88 -15.39 33.25
N GLU A 517 -29.60 -14.11 33.07
CA GLU A 517 -30.33 -12.99 33.70
C GLU A 517 -31.58 -12.57 32.91
N GLY A 518 -31.83 -13.17 31.73
CA GLY A 518 -32.99 -12.86 30.89
C GLY A 518 -32.95 -11.48 30.24
N ILE A 519 -31.76 -10.89 30.04
CA ILE A 519 -31.58 -9.55 29.47
C ILE A 519 -31.46 -9.66 27.93
N PRO A 520 -32.39 -9.09 27.13
CA PRO A 520 -32.27 -9.08 25.67
C PRO A 520 -31.06 -8.27 25.23
N HIS A 521 -30.21 -8.85 24.38
CA HIS A 521 -29.00 -8.20 23.90
C HIS A 521 -28.58 -8.73 22.53
N GLU A 522 -27.80 -7.94 21.79
CA GLU A 522 -27.24 -8.28 20.48
C GLU A 522 -25.71 -8.39 20.57
N VAL A 523 -25.08 -9.32 19.84
CA VAL A 523 -23.63 -9.55 19.85
C VAL A 523 -23.02 -9.31 18.48
N LEU A 524 -21.94 -8.52 18.43
CA LEU A 524 -21.28 -8.09 17.20
C LEU A 524 -19.83 -8.58 17.20
N ASN A 525 -19.54 -9.54 16.31
CA ASN A 525 -18.29 -10.31 16.27
C ASN A 525 -17.41 -10.01 15.02
N ALA A 526 -17.64 -8.86 14.36
CA ALA A 526 -16.92 -8.40 13.16
C ALA A 526 -16.95 -9.37 11.95
N LYS A 527 -18.02 -10.18 11.82
CA LYS A 527 -18.19 -11.19 10.76
C LYS A 527 -19.06 -10.71 9.60
N ASN A 528 -20.02 -9.82 9.84
CA ASN A 528 -20.91 -9.30 8.79
C ASN A 528 -21.20 -7.82 9.02
N HIS A 529 -20.35 -6.97 8.45
CA HIS A 529 -20.39 -5.53 8.68
C HIS A 529 -21.72 -4.87 8.29
N GLY A 530 -22.44 -5.39 7.29
CA GLY A 530 -23.75 -4.87 6.89
C GLY A 530 -24.80 -5.07 7.99
N ARG A 531 -25.01 -6.32 8.43
CA ARG A 531 -25.95 -6.64 9.52
C ARG A 531 -25.52 -6.00 10.86
N GLU A 532 -24.22 -5.94 11.13
CA GLU A 532 -23.70 -5.28 12.33
C GLU A 532 -23.95 -3.77 12.32
N ALA A 533 -23.89 -3.11 11.16
CA ALA A 533 -24.22 -1.69 11.03
C ALA A 533 -25.71 -1.43 11.29
N GLU A 534 -26.61 -2.28 10.78
CA GLU A 534 -28.05 -2.20 11.07
C GLU A 534 -28.32 -2.29 12.58
N ILE A 535 -27.71 -3.26 13.27
CA ILE A 535 -27.86 -3.41 14.73
C ILE A 535 -27.33 -2.18 15.47
N ILE A 536 -26.15 -1.69 15.10
CA ILE A 536 -25.50 -0.51 15.72
C ILE A 536 -26.30 0.77 15.53
N GLN A 537 -26.93 0.96 14.37
CA GLN A 537 -27.77 2.13 14.10
C GLN A 537 -28.90 2.28 15.13
N TYR A 538 -29.48 1.16 15.58
CA TYR A 538 -30.55 1.13 16.59
C TYR A 538 -30.07 0.88 18.03
N ALA A 539 -28.76 0.71 18.27
CA ALA A 539 -28.21 0.44 19.61
C ALA A 539 -28.44 1.58 20.62
N GLY A 540 -28.73 2.80 20.15
CA GLY A 540 -29.06 3.96 20.99
C GLY A 540 -30.54 4.10 21.33
N HIS A 541 -31.39 3.12 20.99
CA HIS A 541 -32.81 3.12 21.36
C HIS A 541 -33.03 2.62 22.80
N LYS A 542 -34.15 3.00 23.40
CA LYS A 542 -34.54 2.56 24.75
C LYS A 542 -34.51 1.03 24.87
N ASP A 543 -34.12 0.54 26.04
CA ASP A 543 -34.11 -0.89 26.41
C ASP A 543 -33.14 -1.76 25.55
N LYS A 544 -32.19 -1.15 24.81
CA LYS A 544 -31.19 -1.87 24.00
C LYS A 544 -29.89 -2.13 24.75
N VAL A 545 -29.40 -3.37 24.67
CA VAL A 545 -28.06 -3.77 25.10
C VAL A 545 -27.32 -4.35 23.88
N THR A 546 -26.12 -3.85 23.61
CA THR A 546 -25.30 -4.29 22.47
C THR A 546 -23.89 -4.61 22.94
N ILE A 547 -23.42 -5.83 22.68
CA ILE A 547 -22.04 -6.27 22.94
C ILE A 547 -21.26 -6.16 21.63
N ALA A 548 -20.13 -5.46 21.65
CA ALA A 548 -19.25 -5.28 20.51
C ALA A 548 -17.83 -5.79 20.82
N THR A 549 -17.33 -6.73 20.02
CA THR A 549 -15.92 -7.13 20.08
C THR A 549 -15.06 -6.07 19.40
N ASN A 550 -14.14 -5.46 20.13
CA ASN A 550 -13.08 -4.59 19.63
C ASN A 550 -13.60 -3.51 18.65
N MET A 551 -13.38 -3.66 17.35
CA MET A 551 -13.76 -2.71 16.29
C MET A 551 -15.12 -3.00 15.62
N ALA A 552 -15.92 -3.96 16.12
CA ALA A 552 -17.23 -4.25 15.56
C ALA A 552 -18.13 -2.98 15.53
N GLY A 553 -18.92 -2.82 14.46
CA GLY A 553 -19.75 -1.63 14.28
C GLY A 553 -19.01 -0.32 14.01
N ARG A 554 -17.72 -0.34 13.63
CA ARG A 554 -16.98 0.88 13.26
C ARG A 554 -17.55 1.56 11.99
N GLY A 555 -17.35 2.87 11.91
CA GLY A 555 -17.86 3.72 10.82
C GLY A 555 -19.37 3.99 10.86
N THR A 556 -20.13 3.31 11.71
CA THR A 556 -21.58 3.52 11.88
C THR A 556 -21.87 4.37 13.12
N ASP A 557 -22.82 5.31 12.96
CA ASP A 557 -23.22 6.23 14.01
C ASP A 557 -24.36 5.66 14.85
N ILE A 558 -24.23 5.73 16.18
CA ILE A 558 -25.31 5.39 17.12
C ILE A 558 -26.10 6.67 17.38
N ALA A 559 -27.34 6.72 16.89
CA ALA A 559 -28.27 7.79 17.20
C ALA A 559 -29.07 7.46 18.46
N LEU A 560 -29.32 8.46 19.32
CA LEU A 560 -30.20 8.28 20.47
C LEU A 560 -31.66 8.23 20.02
N GLY A 561 -32.38 7.20 20.47
CA GLY A 561 -33.82 7.07 20.20
C GLY A 561 -34.67 8.06 21.03
N PRO A 562 -35.96 8.21 20.70
CA PRO A 562 -36.86 9.10 21.45
C PRO A 562 -36.89 8.77 22.96
N GLY A 563 -36.77 9.81 23.80
CA GLY A 563 -36.81 9.69 25.27
C GLY A 563 -35.52 9.18 25.93
N VAL A 564 -34.47 8.87 25.17
CA VAL A 564 -33.19 8.35 25.70
C VAL A 564 -32.32 9.47 26.30
N THR A 565 -32.48 10.70 25.82
CA THR A 565 -31.81 11.90 26.35
C THR A 565 -32.09 12.12 27.83
N GLU A 566 -33.34 11.93 28.24
CA GLU A 566 -33.86 12.06 29.60
C GLU A 566 -33.36 10.92 30.52
N LEU A 567 -33.08 9.75 29.96
CA LEU A 567 -32.47 8.60 30.65
C LEU A 567 -30.95 8.76 30.84
N GLY A 568 -30.38 9.90 30.44
CA GLY A 568 -28.96 10.20 30.55
C GLY A 568 -28.12 9.78 29.34
N GLY A 569 -28.75 9.46 28.21
CA GLY A 569 -28.09 9.09 26.96
C GLY A 569 -27.50 7.68 26.95
N LEU A 570 -26.71 7.37 25.92
CA LEU A 570 -26.01 6.09 25.80
C LEU A 570 -25.00 5.89 26.95
N HIS A 571 -24.99 4.70 27.56
CA HIS A 571 -23.91 4.27 28.44
C HIS A 571 -22.94 3.36 27.68
N VAL A 572 -21.64 3.66 27.76
CA VAL A 572 -20.57 2.83 27.18
C VAL A 572 -19.76 2.16 28.29
N LEU A 573 -19.71 0.83 28.27
CA LEU A 573 -18.99 0.01 29.24
C LEU A 573 -17.82 -0.69 28.54
N GLY A 574 -16.58 -0.50 29.02
CA GLY A 574 -15.42 -1.30 28.60
C GLY A 574 -15.13 -2.43 29.59
N THR A 575 -15.00 -3.68 29.14
CA THR A 575 -14.77 -4.85 30.01
C THR A 575 -13.30 -5.14 30.32
N GLU A 576 -12.39 -4.36 29.73
CA GLU A 576 -10.95 -4.31 29.99
C GLU A 576 -10.35 -3.04 29.33
N ARG A 577 -9.05 -2.78 29.55
CA ARG A 577 -8.29 -1.77 28.77
C ARG A 577 -7.63 -2.42 27.56
N HIS A 578 -7.69 -1.75 26.41
CA HIS A 578 -6.95 -2.15 25.22
C HIS A 578 -5.46 -1.83 25.34
N GLU A 579 -4.66 -2.44 24.46
CA GLU A 579 -3.22 -2.18 24.30
C GLU A 579 -2.90 -0.69 24.19
N SER A 580 -3.70 0.04 23.40
CA SER A 580 -3.58 1.49 23.25
C SER A 580 -4.79 2.21 23.85
N ARG A 581 -4.49 3.36 24.49
CA ARG A 581 -5.47 4.31 24.98
C ARG A 581 -6.33 4.92 23.86
N ARG A 582 -5.83 4.90 22.62
CA ARG A 582 -6.51 5.35 21.41
C ARG A 582 -7.82 4.58 21.20
N ILE A 583 -7.74 3.25 21.19
CA ILE A 583 -8.88 2.34 21.01
C ILE A 583 -9.89 2.52 22.15
N ASP A 584 -9.42 2.66 23.40
CA ASP A 584 -10.31 2.96 24.53
C ASP A 584 -11.10 4.27 24.33
N ASN A 585 -10.45 5.31 23.80
CA ASN A 585 -11.08 6.61 23.54
C ASN A 585 -12.09 6.53 22.37
N GLN A 586 -11.81 5.72 21.34
CA GLN A 586 -12.78 5.45 20.26
C GLN A 586 -14.05 4.78 20.81
N LEU A 587 -13.92 3.81 21.73
CA LEU A 587 -15.06 3.19 22.40
C LEU A 587 -15.86 4.24 23.21
N ARG A 588 -15.20 5.07 24.04
CA ARG A 588 -15.88 6.20 24.74
C ARG A 588 -16.60 7.14 23.77
N GLY A 589 -15.98 7.43 22.62
CA GLY A 589 -16.50 8.27 21.54
C GLY A 589 -17.75 7.73 20.83
N ARG A 590 -18.24 6.54 21.19
CA ARG A 590 -19.57 6.07 20.78
C ARG A 590 -20.70 6.80 21.50
N SER A 591 -20.45 7.38 22.67
CA SER A 591 -21.42 8.17 23.46
C SER A 591 -21.10 9.68 23.43
N GLY A 592 -22.13 10.49 23.67
CA GLY A 592 -22.03 11.94 23.92
C GLY A 592 -21.66 12.78 22.68
N ARG A 593 -22.24 12.42 21.53
CA ARG A 593 -21.92 12.98 20.21
C ARG A 593 -22.77 14.21 19.95
N GLN A 594 -22.27 15.20 19.19
CA GLN A 594 -22.99 16.47 18.94
C GLN A 594 -23.58 17.11 20.22
N GLY A 595 -22.91 16.96 21.37
CA GLY A 595 -23.37 17.49 22.66
C GLY A 595 -24.51 16.71 23.32
N ASP A 596 -24.83 15.49 22.86
CA ASP A 596 -25.77 14.59 23.53
C ASP A 596 -25.32 14.24 24.96
N PRO A 597 -26.25 13.97 25.88
CA PRO A 597 -25.94 13.35 27.15
C PRO A 597 -25.37 11.94 26.94
N GLY A 598 -24.64 11.45 27.93
CA GLY A 598 -24.10 10.09 27.91
C GLY A 598 -23.06 9.86 28.99
N SER A 599 -22.62 8.62 29.14
CA SER A 599 -21.57 8.27 30.09
C SER A 599 -20.70 7.13 29.59
N SER A 600 -19.44 7.07 30.05
CA SER A 600 -18.59 5.91 29.83
C SER A 600 -17.95 5.42 31.13
N GLN A 601 -17.72 4.12 31.25
CA GLN A 601 -17.03 3.51 32.39
C GLN A 601 -16.25 2.28 31.96
N TYR A 602 -15.17 1.95 32.69
CA TYR A 602 -14.36 0.78 32.45
C TYR A 602 -14.32 -0.11 33.69
N PHE A 603 -14.45 -1.41 33.48
CA PHE A 603 -14.38 -2.46 34.49
C PHE A 603 -13.14 -3.29 34.18
N LEU A 604 -12.21 -3.36 35.13
CA LEU A 604 -10.89 -3.96 34.94
C LEU A 604 -10.64 -5.02 36.02
N SER A 605 -9.78 -6.00 35.75
CA SER A 605 -9.27 -6.93 36.75
C SER A 605 -7.74 -6.94 36.79
N LEU A 606 -7.15 -7.40 37.90
CA LEU A 606 -5.71 -7.67 37.96
C LEU A 606 -5.29 -8.88 37.09
N ASP A 607 -6.25 -9.69 36.65
CA ASP A 607 -6.07 -10.88 35.80
C ASP A 607 -6.23 -10.59 34.29
N ASP A 608 -6.65 -9.36 33.92
CA ASP A 608 -6.76 -8.93 32.52
C ASP A 608 -5.37 -8.97 31.84
N ASN A 609 -5.35 -9.25 30.53
CA ASN A 609 -4.12 -9.47 29.75
C ASN A 609 -3.07 -8.35 29.92
N LEU A 610 -3.51 -7.08 29.82
CA LEU A 610 -2.66 -5.91 30.00
C LEU A 610 -1.98 -5.87 31.40
N MET A 611 -2.69 -6.32 32.43
CA MET A 611 -2.17 -6.33 33.81
C MET A 611 -1.21 -7.51 34.02
N ARG A 612 -1.54 -8.70 33.50
CA ARG A 612 -0.67 -9.88 33.53
C ARG A 612 0.71 -9.61 32.93
N ILE A 613 0.77 -8.99 31.75
CA ILE A 613 2.05 -8.72 31.05
C ILE A 613 2.92 -7.69 31.82
N PHE A 614 2.32 -6.74 32.54
CA PHE A 614 3.02 -5.53 32.99
C PHE A 614 3.11 -5.30 34.51
N GLY A 615 2.91 -6.34 35.31
CA GLY A 615 3.22 -6.35 36.74
C GLY A 615 2.05 -6.69 37.67
N GLY A 616 1.02 -7.37 37.17
CA GLY A 616 -0.17 -7.81 37.91
C GLY A 616 0.18 -8.48 39.24
N ASP A 617 1.11 -9.45 39.24
CA ASP A 617 1.47 -10.22 40.44
C ASP A 617 2.03 -9.36 41.58
N ASN A 618 2.85 -8.35 41.27
CA ASN A 618 3.38 -7.45 42.30
C ASN A 618 2.26 -6.60 42.94
N VAL A 619 1.27 -6.18 42.14
CA VAL A 619 0.10 -5.45 42.63
C VAL A 619 -0.84 -6.40 43.39
N LYS A 620 -1.11 -7.60 42.86
CA LYS A 620 -1.98 -8.63 43.46
C LYS A 620 -1.43 -9.10 44.81
N ASN A 621 -0.13 -9.34 44.91
CA ASN A 621 0.56 -9.66 46.17
C ASN A 621 0.50 -8.50 47.18
N LEU A 622 0.56 -7.25 46.71
CA LEU A 622 0.41 -6.07 47.58
C LEU A 622 -1.05 -5.94 48.09
N MET A 623 -2.05 -6.12 47.23
CA MET A 623 -3.47 -6.07 47.63
C MET A 623 -3.85 -7.22 48.57
N ASN A 624 -3.32 -8.42 48.35
CA ASN A 624 -3.48 -9.56 49.27
C ASN A 624 -2.95 -9.23 50.68
N ARG A 625 -1.84 -8.49 50.79
CA ARG A 625 -1.29 -8.04 52.10
C ARG A 625 -2.12 -6.94 52.76
N PHE A 626 -2.89 -6.16 51.99
CA PHE A 626 -3.79 -5.14 52.51
C PHE A 626 -5.20 -5.66 52.84
N GLY A 627 -5.50 -6.94 52.57
CA GLY A 627 -6.75 -7.57 52.98
C GLY A 627 -7.98 -7.19 52.14
N VAL A 628 -7.79 -6.70 50.91
CA VAL A 628 -8.89 -6.32 50.00
C VAL A 628 -9.72 -7.56 49.63
N GLY A 629 -11.05 -7.44 49.77
CA GLY A 629 -12.01 -8.48 49.39
C GLY A 629 -12.07 -8.74 47.87
N GLU A 630 -12.56 -9.90 47.46
CA GLU A 630 -12.65 -10.25 46.02
C GLU A 630 -13.58 -9.29 45.25
N ASP A 631 -14.71 -8.92 45.84
CA ASP A 631 -15.75 -8.06 45.24
C ASP A 631 -15.58 -6.56 45.57
N GLU A 632 -14.50 -6.17 46.26
CA GLU A 632 -14.23 -4.78 46.62
C GLU A 632 -13.56 -4.01 45.48
N VAL A 633 -14.02 -2.78 45.20
CA VAL A 633 -13.46 -1.93 44.14
C VAL A 633 -12.16 -1.26 44.60
N ILE A 634 -11.07 -1.54 43.89
CA ILE A 634 -9.75 -0.96 44.12
C ILE A 634 -9.65 0.41 43.43
N THR A 635 -9.98 1.48 44.15
CA THR A 635 -9.96 2.86 43.64
C THR A 635 -8.61 3.59 43.79
N HIS A 636 -7.54 2.89 44.19
CA HIS A 636 -6.30 3.52 44.62
C HIS A 636 -5.50 4.18 43.47
N PRO A 637 -5.07 5.46 43.56
CA PRO A 637 -4.41 6.19 42.47
C PRO A 637 -3.12 5.56 41.92
N ILE A 638 -2.44 4.68 42.69
CA ILE A 638 -1.29 3.91 42.20
C ILE A 638 -1.72 2.95 41.09
N VAL A 639 -2.85 2.27 41.24
CA VAL A 639 -3.33 1.28 40.26
C VAL A 639 -3.63 1.95 38.92
N SER A 640 -4.34 3.09 38.93
CA SER A 640 -4.59 3.90 37.73
C SER A 640 -3.33 4.56 37.14
N ARG A 641 -2.21 4.64 37.87
CA ARG A 641 -0.89 4.99 37.31
C ARG A 641 -0.23 3.78 36.68
N SER A 642 -0.26 2.61 37.33
CA SER A 642 0.28 1.35 36.80
C SER A 642 -0.37 0.94 35.49
N ILE A 643 -1.71 1.02 35.38
CA ILE A 643 -2.45 0.74 34.13
C ILE A 643 -1.97 1.65 33.00
N ARG A 644 -1.90 2.97 33.22
CA ARG A 644 -1.39 3.92 32.22
C ARG A 644 0.09 3.70 31.88
N GLY A 645 0.88 3.20 32.83
CA GLY A 645 2.27 2.79 32.61
C GLY A 645 2.42 1.46 31.86
N ALA A 646 1.41 0.58 31.91
CA ALA A 646 1.33 -0.61 31.08
C ALA A 646 0.98 -0.24 29.64
N GLN A 647 -0.12 0.49 29.40
CA GLN A 647 -0.53 0.92 28.05
C GLN A 647 0.60 1.62 27.31
N ARG A 648 1.26 2.61 27.94
CA ARG A 648 2.40 3.32 27.33
C ARG A 648 3.57 2.42 26.95
N ARG A 649 3.81 1.33 27.67
CA ARG A 649 4.87 0.35 27.35
C ARG A 649 4.47 -0.48 26.13
N VAL A 650 3.21 -0.92 26.04
CA VAL A 650 2.68 -1.62 24.85
C VAL A 650 2.67 -0.72 23.62
N GLU A 651 2.23 0.53 23.77
CA GLU A 651 2.24 1.54 22.70
C GLU A 651 3.67 1.77 22.18
N SER A 652 4.65 1.94 23.08
CA SER A 652 6.07 2.08 22.70
C SER A 652 6.62 0.83 22.01
N GLN A 653 6.35 -0.36 22.53
CA GLN A 653 6.78 -1.63 21.93
C GLN A 653 6.18 -1.83 20.54
N SER A 654 4.90 -1.48 20.36
CA SER A 654 4.20 -1.56 19.08
C SER A 654 4.77 -0.56 18.07
N PHE A 655 5.11 0.65 18.51
CA PHE A 655 5.83 1.65 17.72
C PHE A 655 7.20 1.13 17.27
N ASP A 656 7.99 0.56 18.18
CA ASP A 656 9.32 0.03 17.85
C ASP A 656 9.23 -1.12 16.84
N ILE A 657 8.25 -2.03 16.97
CA ILE A 657 8.00 -3.11 16.00
C ILE A 657 7.69 -2.54 14.60
N ARG A 658 6.77 -1.56 14.49
CA ARG A 658 6.44 -0.90 13.21
C ARG A 658 7.62 -0.16 12.62
N LYS A 659 8.37 0.56 13.45
CA LYS A 659 9.56 1.30 13.04
C LYS A 659 10.61 0.35 12.48
N HIS A 660 10.92 -0.75 13.18
CA HIS A 660 11.83 -1.76 12.66
C HIS A 660 11.33 -2.33 11.33
N LEU A 661 10.07 -2.75 11.23
CA LEU A 661 9.47 -3.25 9.99
C LEU A 661 9.62 -2.26 8.82
N LEU A 662 9.40 -0.97 9.06
CA LEU A 662 9.62 0.10 8.08
C LEU A 662 11.11 0.29 7.75
N ASP A 663 12.02 0.23 8.72
CA ASP A 663 13.46 0.40 8.51
C ASP A 663 14.04 -0.71 7.60
N TYR A 664 13.62 -1.97 7.78
CA TYR A 664 13.96 -3.06 6.86
C TYR A 664 13.30 -2.87 5.48
N ASP A 665 12.01 -2.52 5.42
CA ASP A 665 11.32 -2.32 4.14
C ASP A 665 11.84 -1.09 3.37
N ASN A 666 12.39 -0.06 4.03
CA ASN A 666 13.03 1.08 3.37
C ASN A 666 14.23 0.64 2.52
N VAL A 667 15.01 -0.35 2.95
CA VAL A 667 16.11 -0.91 2.14
C VAL A 667 15.56 -1.58 0.88
N MET A 668 14.53 -2.42 1.04
CA MET A 668 13.82 -3.05 -0.09
C MET A 668 13.14 -2.01 -1.00
N ASN A 669 12.68 -0.88 -0.44
CA ASN A 669 11.95 0.13 -1.18
C ASN A 669 12.82 0.87 -2.18
N GLU A 670 14.07 1.19 -1.84
CA GLU A 670 15.00 1.81 -2.80
C GLU A 670 15.33 0.84 -3.95
N GLN A 671 15.48 -0.46 -3.66
CA GLN A 671 15.66 -1.50 -4.68
C GLN A 671 14.42 -1.63 -5.58
N ARG A 672 13.21 -1.67 -4.98
CA ARG A 672 11.94 -1.69 -5.71
C ARG A 672 11.78 -0.50 -6.63
N LYS A 673 12.14 0.73 -6.21
CA LYS A 673 12.04 1.92 -7.09
C LYS A 673 12.84 1.76 -8.38
N VAL A 674 14.04 1.19 -8.31
CA VAL A 674 14.89 0.94 -9.49
C VAL A 674 14.23 -0.10 -10.40
N ILE A 675 13.86 -1.27 -9.85
CA ILE A 675 13.31 -2.40 -10.62
C ILE A 675 11.92 -2.08 -11.19
N TYR A 676 11.01 -1.53 -10.38
CA TYR A 676 9.65 -1.17 -10.81
C TYR A 676 9.65 0.06 -11.73
N GLY A 677 10.58 1.00 -11.52
CA GLY A 677 10.81 2.11 -12.45
C GLY A 677 11.24 1.62 -13.83
N LEU A 678 12.21 0.69 -13.89
CA LEU A 678 12.60 0.03 -15.14
C LEU A 678 11.44 -0.77 -15.75
N ARG A 679 10.72 -1.58 -14.96
CA ARG A 679 9.53 -2.33 -15.40
C ARG A 679 8.51 -1.41 -16.07
N ARG A 680 8.19 -0.29 -15.43
CA ARG A 680 7.16 0.63 -15.90
C ARG A 680 7.55 1.30 -17.22
N ARG A 681 8.81 1.67 -17.42
CA ARG A 681 9.30 2.17 -18.72
C ARG A 681 9.11 1.14 -19.85
N ILE A 682 9.44 -0.12 -19.58
CA ILE A 682 9.23 -1.24 -20.52
C ILE A 682 7.73 -1.39 -20.86
N LEU A 683 6.85 -1.39 -19.85
CA LEU A 683 5.41 -1.54 -20.05
C LEU A 683 4.76 -0.32 -20.73
N ASN A 684 5.26 0.90 -20.48
CA ASN A 684 4.80 2.11 -21.17
C ASN A 684 5.11 2.11 -22.68
N GLY A 685 5.93 1.17 -23.17
CA GLY A 685 6.32 1.09 -24.58
C GLY A 685 7.41 2.07 -24.99
N GLU A 686 8.13 2.65 -24.01
CA GLU A 686 9.31 3.50 -24.25
C GLU A 686 10.38 2.76 -25.07
N ASP A 687 11.24 3.50 -25.76
CA ASP A 687 12.35 2.89 -26.50
C ASP A 687 13.41 2.40 -25.51
N ILE A 688 13.60 1.09 -25.44
CA ILE A 688 14.53 0.43 -24.52
C ILE A 688 15.84 -0.01 -25.21
N ARG A 689 16.06 0.33 -26.48
CA ARG A 689 17.28 -0.04 -27.22
C ARG A 689 18.57 0.38 -26.49
N ASP A 690 18.61 1.62 -26.00
CA ASP A 690 19.75 2.12 -25.24
C ASP A 690 19.91 1.39 -23.88
N GLU A 691 18.81 1.00 -23.24
CA GLU A 691 18.82 0.22 -22.00
C GLU A 691 19.37 -1.20 -22.25
N ILE A 692 18.95 -1.86 -23.33
CA ILE A 692 19.50 -3.15 -23.76
C ILE A 692 21.00 -3.05 -24.08
N MET A 693 21.39 -2.01 -24.82
CA MET A 693 22.81 -1.81 -25.15
C MET A 693 23.67 -1.55 -23.92
N ASN A 694 23.19 -0.74 -22.97
CA ASN A 694 23.87 -0.56 -21.69
C ASN A 694 24.01 -1.90 -20.94
N ARG A 695 22.98 -2.75 -20.90
CA ARG A 695 23.05 -4.08 -20.27
C ARG A 695 24.02 -5.04 -20.96
N ILE A 696 24.19 -4.90 -22.28
CA ILE A 696 25.21 -5.66 -23.03
C ILE A 696 26.61 -5.15 -22.69
N GLU A 697 26.82 -3.84 -22.58
CA GLU A 697 28.10 -3.25 -22.14
C GLU A 697 28.45 -3.65 -20.71
N ASP A 698 27.50 -3.53 -19.77
CA ASP A 698 27.60 -3.99 -18.39
C ASP A 698 28.05 -5.47 -18.34
N ALA A 699 27.40 -6.35 -19.11
CA ALA A 699 27.73 -7.78 -19.17
C ALA A 699 29.12 -8.06 -19.76
N CYS A 700 29.58 -7.26 -20.73
CA CYS A 700 30.94 -7.38 -21.27
C CYS A 700 31.98 -6.93 -20.23
N ASP A 701 31.73 -5.84 -19.51
CA ASP A 701 32.65 -5.29 -18.48
C ASP A 701 32.83 -6.27 -17.31
N ILE A 702 31.73 -6.87 -16.82
CA ILE A 702 31.75 -7.93 -15.81
C ILE A 702 32.59 -9.13 -16.27
N LYS A 703 32.37 -9.61 -17.50
CA LYS A 703 33.11 -10.75 -18.05
C LYS A 703 34.60 -10.45 -18.21
N VAL A 704 34.95 -9.33 -18.85
CA VAL A 704 36.35 -8.93 -19.04
C VAL A 704 37.03 -8.77 -17.68
N SER A 705 36.42 -8.10 -16.71
CA SER A 705 36.98 -7.89 -15.38
C SER A 705 37.26 -9.18 -14.60
N ASN A 706 36.47 -10.24 -14.82
CA ASN A 706 36.67 -11.54 -14.17
C ASN A 706 37.90 -12.31 -14.68
N TYR A 707 38.28 -12.12 -15.96
CA TYR A 707 39.42 -12.81 -16.58
C TYR A 707 40.65 -11.92 -16.80
N ILE A 708 40.46 -10.59 -16.80
CA ILE A 708 41.47 -9.55 -17.00
C ILE A 708 41.37 -8.54 -15.84
N PRO A 709 42.08 -8.78 -14.72
CA PRO A 709 42.09 -7.84 -13.60
C PRO A 709 42.74 -6.49 -13.99
N ALA A 710 42.07 -5.37 -13.72
CA ALA A 710 42.46 -4.01 -14.12
C ALA A 710 43.83 -3.48 -13.61
N LYS A 711 44.60 -4.29 -12.87
CA LYS A 711 45.96 -3.98 -12.37
C LYS A 711 46.95 -5.14 -12.57
N SER A 712 46.69 -5.99 -13.56
CA SER A 712 47.51 -7.17 -13.88
C SER A 712 48.25 -6.99 -15.22
N TYR A 713 49.41 -7.63 -15.35
CA TYR A 713 50.16 -7.67 -16.62
C TYR A 713 49.49 -8.68 -17.58
N ALA A 714 49.66 -8.49 -18.89
CA ALA A 714 49.06 -9.37 -19.92
C ALA A 714 49.38 -10.87 -19.74
N GLU A 715 50.55 -11.18 -19.19
CA GLU A 715 51.00 -12.54 -18.82
C GLU A 715 50.14 -13.22 -17.74
N GLN A 716 49.34 -12.43 -17.00
CA GLN A 716 48.47 -12.87 -15.90
C GLN A 716 46.99 -12.91 -16.32
N TRP A 717 46.66 -12.56 -17.57
CA TRP A 717 45.29 -12.54 -18.08
C TRP A 717 44.87 -13.96 -18.48
N ASN A 718 43.68 -14.39 -18.05
CA ASN A 718 43.14 -15.69 -18.44
C ASN A 718 42.42 -15.59 -19.79
N LEU A 719 43.20 -15.46 -20.87
CA LEU A 719 42.70 -15.30 -22.24
C LEU A 719 41.91 -16.52 -22.74
N GLU A 720 42.31 -17.72 -22.36
CA GLU A 720 41.64 -18.98 -22.72
C GLU A 720 40.27 -19.08 -22.05
N GLY A 721 40.19 -18.82 -20.74
CA GLY A 721 38.92 -18.78 -20.02
C GLY A 721 37.97 -17.66 -20.48
N LEU A 722 38.51 -16.50 -20.88
CA LEU A 722 37.72 -15.42 -21.49
C LEU A 722 37.14 -15.86 -22.85
N HIS A 723 37.94 -16.52 -23.69
CA HIS A 723 37.48 -17.06 -24.97
C HIS A 723 36.35 -18.09 -24.80
N GLU A 724 36.57 -19.09 -23.94
CA GLU A 724 35.57 -20.14 -23.66
C GLU A 724 34.26 -19.55 -23.13
N ASP A 725 34.31 -18.60 -22.19
CA ASP A 725 33.10 -18.03 -21.61
C ASP A 725 32.35 -17.09 -22.58
N LEU A 726 33.06 -16.29 -23.38
CA LEU A 726 32.45 -15.48 -24.43
C LEU A 726 31.77 -16.35 -25.51
N GLN A 727 32.41 -17.44 -25.92
CA GLN A 727 31.85 -18.38 -26.89
C GLN A 727 30.62 -19.11 -26.30
N ARG A 728 30.73 -19.61 -25.05
CA ARG A 728 29.66 -20.34 -24.35
C ARG A 728 28.44 -19.48 -24.04
N THR A 729 28.64 -18.21 -23.65
CA THR A 729 27.56 -17.37 -23.12
C THR A 729 27.07 -16.29 -24.08
N LEU A 730 27.95 -15.66 -24.88
CA LEU A 730 27.54 -14.63 -25.84
C LEU A 730 27.51 -15.15 -27.29
N GLY A 731 27.89 -16.41 -27.51
CA GLY A 731 27.95 -17.02 -28.84
C GLY A 731 29.02 -16.38 -29.74
N MET A 732 30.06 -15.78 -29.14
CA MET A 732 31.06 -14.99 -29.86
C MET A 732 32.44 -15.64 -29.82
N GLU A 733 33.05 -15.82 -30.99
CA GLU A 733 34.46 -16.16 -31.11
C GLU A 733 35.30 -14.88 -31.00
N TYR A 734 35.96 -14.71 -29.86
CA TYR A 734 36.97 -13.67 -29.64
C TYR A 734 38.21 -14.30 -29.02
N SER A 735 39.35 -14.24 -29.72
CA SER A 735 40.63 -14.73 -29.23
C SER A 735 41.70 -13.65 -29.36
N LEU A 736 42.65 -13.65 -28.43
CA LEU A 736 43.82 -12.79 -28.39
C LEU A 736 45.05 -13.68 -28.25
N THR A 737 46.09 -13.42 -29.04
CA THR A 737 47.41 -13.98 -28.76
C THR A 737 48.11 -13.20 -27.64
N LEU A 738 49.10 -13.82 -27.00
CA LEU A 738 49.84 -13.17 -25.90
C LEU A 738 50.56 -11.89 -26.38
N ASP A 739 51.12 -11.91 -27.60
CA ASP A 739 51.80 -10.76 -28.21
C ASP A 739 50.84 -9.59 -28.47
N GLU A 740 49.62 -9.88 -28.91
CA GLU A 740 48.56 -8.86 -29.07
C GLU A 740 48.09 -8.32 -27.72
N ALA A 741 47.93 -9.18 -26.70
CA ALA A 741 47.51 -8.77 -25.36
C ALA A 741 48.53 -7.84 -24.68
N VAL A 742 49.84 -8.07 -24.85
CA VAL A 742 50.90 -7.18 -24.34
C VAL A 742 50.82 -5.77 -24.95
N SER A 743 50.28 -5.64 -26.16
CA SER A 743 50.12 -4.34 -26.86
C SER A 743 48.84 -3.57 -26.50
N LYS A 744 47.90 -4.19 -25.77
CA LYS A 744 46.57 -3.65 -25.47
C LYS A 744 46.40 -3.35 -23.98
N THR A 745 45.50 -2.43 -23.65
CA THR A 745 44.99 -2.26 -22.28
C THR A 745 43.70 -3.06 -22.06
N PRO A 746 43.33 -3.39 -20.80
CA PRO A 746 42.04 -4.04 -20.50
C PRO A 746 40.84 -3.28 -21.07
N GLU A 747 40.91 -1.95 -21.09
CA GLU A 747 39.89 -1.09 -21.68
C GLU A 747 39.78 -1.33 -23.20
N GLN A 748 40.89 -1.42 -23.93
CA GLN A 748 40.87 -1.65 -25.38
C GLN A 748 40.28 -3.02 -25.72
N VAL A 749 40.59 -4.06 -24.93
CA VAL A 749 39.99 -5.39 -25.07
C VAL A 749 38.48 -5.35 -24.85
N LEU A 750 38.03 -4.63 -23.82
CA LEU A 750 36.59 -4.44 -23.55
C LEU A 750 35.88 -3.69 -24.69
N ASP A 751 36.46 -2.61 -25.23
CA ASP A 751 35.87 -1.86 -26.35
C ASP A 751 35.74 -2.72 -27.62
N GLU A 752 36.72 -3.59 -27.90
CA GLU A 752 36.64 -4.54 -29.01
C GLU A 752 35.49 -5.55 -28.84
N ILE A 753 35.33 -6.12 -27.64
CA ILE A 753 34.25 -7.08 -27.33
C ILE A 753 32.88 -6.38 -27.41
N ILE A 754 32.75 -5.15 -26.87
CA ILE A 754 31.53 -4.34 -26.98
C ILE A 754 31.20 -4.05 -28.46
N ALA A 755 32.20 -3.72 -29.27
CA ALA A 755 32.00 -3.49 -30.71
C ALA A 755 31.51 -4.75 -31.45
N LEU A 756 32.03 -5.93 -31.10
CA LEU A 756 31.55 -7.20 -31.65
C LEU A 756 30.09 -7.49 -31.24
N CYS A 757 29.74 -7.28 -29.98
CA CYS A 757 28.36 -7.38 -29.49
C CYS A 757 27.41 -6.41 -30.22
N ARG A 758 27.83 -5.15 -30.41
CA ARG A 758 27.09 -4.14 -31.19
C ARG A 758 26.85 -4.58 -32.64
N VAL A 759 27.89 -5.07 -33.33
CA VAL A 759 27.76 -5.59 -34.70
C VAL A 759 26.82 -6.80 -34.78
N ARG A 760 26.81 -7.68 -33.77
CA ARG A 760 25.89 -8.82 -33.68
C ARG A 760 24.44 -8.36 -33.49
N TYR A 761 24.21 -7.43 -32.57
CA TYR A 761 22.90 -6.83 -32.32
C TYR A 761 22.38 -6.07 -33.56
N ASP A 762 23.23 -5.32 -34.25
CA ASP A 762 22.91 -4.61 -35.51
C ASP A 762 22.65 -5.54 -36.72
N LYS A 763 23.04 -6.82 -36.64
CA LYS A 763 22.60 -7.84 -37.61
C LYS A 763 21.19 -8.32 -37.28
N LEU A 764 20.90 -8.57 -36.00
CA LEU A 764 19.57 -9.02 -35.55
C LEU A 764 18.47 -8.01 -35.93
N THR A 765 18.69 -6.72 -35.71
CA THR A 765 17.75 -5.64 -36.09
C THR A 765 17.52 -5.49 -37.60
N LYS A 766 18.39 -6.06 -38.44
CA LYS A 766 18.24 -6.09 -39.91
C LYS A 766 17.57 -7.36 -40.43
N ILE A 767 17.68 -8.46 -39.68
CA ILE A 767 17.08 -9.75 -40.04
C ILE A 767 15.62 -9.83 -39.55
N ILE A 768 15.35 -9.30 -38.36
CA ILE A 768 14.03 -9.33 -37.72
C ILE A 768 13.33 -7.98 -37.94
N PRO A 769 12.03 -7.92 -38.32
CA PRO A 769 11.29 -6.66 -38.44
C PRO A 769 11.35 -5.84 -37.13
N ASP A 770 11.59 -4.53 -37.23
CA ASP A 770 11.84 -3.64 -36.07
C ASP A 770 10.71 -3.68 -35.02
N VAL A 771 9.45 -3.84 -35.44
CA VAL A 771 8.29 -3.98 -34.53
C VAL A 771 8.37 -5.29 -33.72
N ASP A 772 8.66 -6.41 -34.39
CA ASP A 772 8.77 -7.72 -33.75
C ASP A 772 10.01 -7.77 -32.85
N PHE A 773 11.12 -7.20 -33.30
CA PHE A 773 12.34 -7.13 -32.50
C PHE A 773 12.14 -6.33 -31.22
N ARG A 774 11.52 -5.13 -31.27
CA ARG A 774 11.17 -4.36 -30.06
C ARG A 774 10.26 -5.14 -29.12
N ASN A 775 9.28 -5.89 -29.64
CA ASN A 775 8.42 -6.73 -28.81
C ASN A 775 9.20 -7.87 -28.13
N ILE A 776 10.15 -8.48 -28.84
CA ILE A 776 11.06 -9.50 -28.32
C ILE A 776 11.98 -8.92 -27.23
N GLU A 777 12.58 -7.74 -27.45
CA GLU A 777 13.41 -7.03 -26.48
C GLU A 777 12.64 -6.74 -25.18
N ARG A 778 11.44 -6.15 -25.29
CA ARG A 778 10.60 -5.87 -24.11
C ARG A 778 10.26 -7.15 -23.36
N ARG A 779 9.84 -8.21 -24.08
CA ARG A 779 9.46 -9.49 -23.48
C ARG A 779 10.63 -10.16 -22.77
N PHE A 780 11.81 -10.22 -23.38
CA PHE A 780 12.98 -10.84 -22.76
C PHE A 780 13.51 -10.03 -21.59
N LEU A 781 13.59 -8.70 -21.69
CA LEU A 781 14.04 -7.87 -20.58
C LEU A 781 13.08 -7.99 -19.38
N LEU A 782 11.77 -7.89 -19.62
CA LEU A 782 10.74 -8.03 -18.58
C LEU A 782 10.79 -9.40 -17.91
N MET A 783 10.84 -10.49 -18.68
CA MET A 783 10.94 -11.87 -18.18
C MET A 783 12.25 -12.12 -17.41
N THR A 784 13.35 -11.49 -17.82
CA THR A 784 14.65 -11.61 -17.14
C THR A 784 14.65 -10.88 -15.81
N ILE A 785 14.15 -9.65 -15.78
CA ILE A 785 13.94 -8.88 -14.55
C ILE A 785 13.02 -9.67 -13.60
N ASP A 786 11.88 -10.18 -14.09
CA ASP A 786 10.92 -10.92 -13.26
C ASP A 786 11.49 -12.17 -12.61
N GLN A 787 12.33 -12.92 -13.32
CA GLN A 787 12.95 -14.13 -12.79
C GLN A 787 13.95 -13.76 -11.69
N VAL A 788 14.96 -12.94 -12.00
CA VAL A 788 16.05 -12.62 -11.07
C VAL A 788 15.54 -11.80 -9.87
N TRP A 789 14.53 -10.95 -10.06
CA TRP A 789 13.92 -10.19 -8.97
C TRP A 789 13.18 -11.10 -7.98
N LYS A 790 12.49 -12.16 -8.42
CA LYS A 790 11.84 -13.13 -7.51
C LYS A 790 12.88 -13.92 -6.71
N GLU A 791 13.96 -14.37 -7.35
CA GLU A 791 15.10 -15.00 -6.67
C GLU A 791 15.69 -14.07 -5.60
N HIS A 792 15.87 -12.78 -5.94
CA HIS A 792 16.37 -11.77 -5.01
C HIS A 792 15.41 -11.50 -3.85
N LEU A 793 14.10 -11.40 -4.08
CA LEU A 793 13.11 -11.25 -3.01
C LEU A 793 13.16 -12.41 -2.01
N TYR A 794 13.21 -13.66 -2.51
CA TYR A 794 13.32 -14.84 -1.66
C TYR A 794 14.62 -14.82 -0.83
N ALA A 795 15.75 -14.49 -1.45
CA ALA A 795 17.03 -14.39 -0.76
C ALA A 795 17.06 -13.24 0.27
N MET A 796 16.39 -12.12 0.00
CA MET A 796 16.27 -11.00 0.95
C MET A 796 15.37 -11.31 2.15
N ASP A 797 14.33 -12.13 1.99
CA ASP A 797 13.54 -12.65 3.10
C ASP A 797 14.38 -13.63 3.96
N GLN A 798 15.15 -14.54 3.36
CA GLN A 798 16.09 -15.39 4.10
C GLN A 798 17.15 -14.59 4.85
N LEU A 799 17.75 -13.56 4.23
CA LEU A 799 18.74 -12.68 4.86
C LEU A 799 18.16 -11.99 6.10
N LYS A 800 16.91 -11.50 6.00
CA LYS A 800 16.21 -10.80 7.08
C LYS A 800 16.01 -11.69 8.32
N ASP A 801 15.74 -12.98 8.13
CA ASP A 801 15.63 -13.93 9.23
C ASP A 801 16.99 -14.39 9.77
N ALA A 802 17.98 -14.64 8.89
CA ALA A 802 19.35 -14.99 9.30
C ALA A 802 20.02 -13.91 10.15
N ILE A 803 19.75 -12.63 9.87
CA ILE A 803 20.33 -11.49 10.59
C ILE A 803 19.80 -11.33 12.01
N ARG A 804 18.64 -11.92 12.35
CA ARG A 804 18.15 -11.96 13.75
C ARG A 804 19.15 -12.68 14.67
N PHE A 805 19.87 -13.68 14.14
CA PHE A 805 20.89 -14.44 14.86
C PHE A 805 22.26 -13.74 14.92
N HIS A 806 22.48 -12.67 14.14
CA HIS A 806 23.76 -11.95 14.09
C HIS A 806 23.94 -10.91 15.22
N GLY A 807 22.91 -10.69 16.05
CA GLY A 807 22.95 -9.74 17.18
C GLY A 807 24.04 -10.01 18.23
N TYR A 808 24.63 -11.21 18.26
CA TYR A 808 25.76 -11.55 19.13
C TYR A 808 27.07 -10.81 18.79
N ALA A 809 27.21 -10.25 17.58
CA ALA A 809 28.46 -9.64 17.09
C ALA A 809 28.66 -8.15 17.43
N GLN A 810 27.85 -7.55 18.31
CA GLN A 810 27.84 -6.11 18.66
C GLN A 810 27.65 -5.13 17.48
N LYS A 811 27.31 -5.61 16.28
CA LYS A 811 26.96 -4.79 15.11
C LYS A 811 25.45 -4.58 15.06
N ASP A 812 25.03 -3.41 14.57
CA ASP A 812 23.61 -3.13 14.32
C ASP A 812 23.09 -4.05 13.20
N PRO A 813 22.08 -4.92 13.47
CA PRO A 813 21.52 -5.84 12.49
C PRO A 813 20.99 -5.12 11.23
N LEU A 814 20.44 -3.92 11.36
CA LEU A 814 19.92 -3.14 10.23
C LEU A 814 21.05 -2.70 9.29
N MET A 815 22.21 -2.35 9.84
CA MET A 815 23.39 -1.98 9.04
C MET A 815 24.00 -3.18 8.32
N VAL A 816 23.96 -4.38 8.93
CA VAL A 816 24.34 -5.63 8.25
C VAL A 816 23.38 -5.91 7.10
N TYR A 817 22.06 -5.87 7.35
CA TYR A 817 21.03 -6.11 6.33
C TYR A 817 21.13 -5.14 5.16
N LYS A 818 21.37 -3.86 5.44
CA LYS A 818 21.57 -2.84 4.42
C LYS A 818 22.82 -3.11 3.57
N ASN A 819 23.94 -3.48 4.18
CA ASN A 819 25.19 -3.71 3.45
C ASN A 819 25.15 -4.98 2.61
N ASP A 820 24.70 -6.09 3.17
CA ASP A 820 24.70 -7.38 2.47
C ASP A 820 23.54 -7.46 1.47
N GLY A 821 22.38 -6.88 1.81
CA GLY A 821 21.27 -6.71 0.88
C GLY A 821 21.57 -5.76 -0.29
N PHE A 822 22.50 -4.81 -0.13
CA PHE A 822 23.00 -3.99 -1.23
C PHE A 822 23.90 -4.81 -2.18
N LYS A 823 24.86 -5.59 -1.66
CA LYS A 823 25.69 -6.49 -2.48
C LYS A 823 24.85 -7.53 -3.25
N MET A 824 23.82 -8.08 -2.59
CA MET A 824 22.89 -9.01 -3.24
C MET A 824 22.12 -8.32 -4.37
N PHE A 825 21.79 -7.03 -4.21
CA PHE A 825 21.16 -6.23 -5.26
C PHE A 825 22.12 -5.86 -6.40
N GLU A 826 23.40 -5.58 -6.12
CA GLU A 826 24.44 -5.44 -7.15
C GLU A 826 24.53 -6.73 -7.98
N SER A 827 24.66 -7.89 -7.34
CA SER A 827 24.67 -9.19 -8.02
C SER A 827 23.37 -9.50 -8.78
N CYS A 828 22.21 -9.06 -8.27
CA CYS A 828 20.92 -9.12 -8.97
C CYS A 828 20.96 -8.32 -10.29
N MET A 829 21.49 -7.10 -10.26
CA MET A 829 21.63 -6.25 -11.45
C MET A 829 22.66 -6.82 -12.45
N GLU A 830 23.79 -7.34 -11.97
CA GLU A 830 24.79 -8.05 -12.80
C GLU A 830 24.21 -9.29 -13.50
N LYS A 831 23.41 -10.08 -12.78
CA LYS A 831 22.66 -11.22 -13.34
C LYS A 831 21.65 -10.77 -14.39
N ILE A 832 20.89 -9.70 -14.14
CA ILE A 832 19.95 -9.13 -15.12
C ILE A 832 20.69 -8.71 -16.39
N ALA A 833 21.82 -8.00 -16.28
CA ALA A 833 22.64 -7.61 -17.42
C ALA A 833 23.14 -8.82 -18.21
N THR A 834 23.78 -9.77 -17.52
CA THR A 834 24.37 -10.97 -18.13
C THR A 834 23.33 -11.85 -18.82
N LEU A 835 22.19 -12.12 -18.17
CA LEU A 835 21.10 -12.92 -18.75
C LEU A 835 20.39 -12.20 -19.89
N THR A 836 20.27 -10.87 -19.85
CA THR A 836 19.70 -10.07 -20.95
C THR A 836 20.59 -10.17 -22.19
N ALA A 837 21.90 -9.95 -22.04
CA ALA A 837 22.87 -10.09 -23.13
C ALA A 837 22.87 -11.51 -23.72
N LEU A 838 22.95 -12.54 -22.86
CA LEU A 838 22.85 -13.96 -23.23
C LEU A 838 21.58 -14.26 -24.06
N ARG A 839 20.41 -13.78 -23.61
CA ARG A 839 19.12 -14.07 -24.26
C ARG A 839 18.96 -13.34 -25.58
N ILE A 840 19.39 -12.08 -25.69
CA ILE A 840 19.22 -11.25 -26.89
C ILE A 840 20.25 -11.60 -27.97
N LEU A 841 21.52 -11.84 -27.62
CA LEU A 841 22.56 -12.16 -28.60
C LEU A 841 22.45 -13.59 -29.16
N ASN A 842 21.75 -14.49 -28.45
CA ASN A 842 21.53 -15.89 -28.88
C ASN A 842 20.08 -16.18 -29.29
N ILE A 843 19.31 -15.17 -29.71
CA ILE A 843 17.97 -15.35 -30.29
C ILE A 843 18.07 -16.31 -31.47
N ARG A 844 17.35 -17.44 -31.40
CA ARG A 844 17.20 -18.37 -32.52
C ARG A 844 15.93 -18.03 -33.31
N ILE A 845 16.06 -17.97 -34.62
CA ILE A 845 14.96 -17.60 -35.52
C ILE A 845 14.42 -18.87 -36.15
N THR A 846 13.12 -19.12 -36.00
CA THR A 846 12.44 -20.22 -36.70
C THR A 846 11.87 -19.70 -38.02
N LEU A 847 12.38 -20.25 -39.11
CA LEU A 847 11.97 -19.89 -40.46
C LEU A 847 10.59 -20.51 -40.80
N PRO A 848 9.87 -20.00 -41.83
CA PRO A 848 8.55 -20.52 -42.23
C PRO A 848 8.50 -22.01 -42.63
N ASN A 849 9.66 -22.61 -42.87
CA ASN A 849 9.83 -24.05 -43.14
C ASN A 849 9.97 -24.91 -41.86
N GLY A 850 9.81 -24.31 -40.67
CA GLY A 850 9.94 -24.98 -39.37
C GLY A 850 11.37 -25.18 -38.88
N VAL A 851 12.39 -24.70 -39.62
CA VAL A 851 13.80 -24.84 -39.23
C VAL A 851 14.22 -23.66 -38.35
N THR A 852 14.68 -23.98 -37.14
CA THR A 852 15.27 -23.01 -36.20
C THR A 852 16.77 -22.85 -36.47
N VAL A 853 17.21 -21.65 -36.84
CA VAL A 853 18.60 -21.33 -37.19
C VAL A 853 19.23 -20.29 -36.25
N SER A 854 20.56 -20.30 -36.14
CA SER A 854 21.33 -19.24 -35.48
C SER A 854 21.41 -17.99 -36.37
N PRO A 855 21.44 -16.76 -35.82
CA PRO A 855 21.63 -15.53 -36.59
C PRO A 855 22.87 -15.54 -37.49
N ASP A 856 23.94 -16.23 -37.07
CA ASP A 856 25.20 -16.34 -37.84
C ASP A 856 25.08 -17.22 -39.09
N GLN A 857 24.06 -18.08 -39.15
CA GLN A 857 23.79 -18.98 -40.28
C GLN A 857 22.88 -18.30 -41.33
N LEU A 858 22.32 -17.12 -41.02
CA LEU A 858 21.52 -16.33 -41.93
C LEU A 858 22.41 -15.33 -42.68
N GLN A 859 22.72 -15.64 -43.94
CA GLN A 859 23.29 -14.64 -44.84
C GLN A 859 22.25 -13.54 -45.07
N LEU A 860 22.60 -12.30 -44.72
CA LEU A 860 21.87 -11.11 -45.15
C LEU A 860 21.83 -11.11 -46.69
N LYS A 861 20.63 -11.18 -47.26
CA LYS A 861 20.43 -11.03 -48.70
C LYS A 861 20.97 -9.66 -49.12
N SER A 862 21.70 -9.60 -50.23
CA SER A 862 22.19 -8.32 -50.76
C SER A 862 21.00 -7.42 -51.13
N GLN A 863 21.22 -6.10 -51.19
CA GLN A 863 20.17 -5.17 -51.62
C GLN A 863 19.62 -5.57 -53.00
N GLU A 864 20.48 -6.03 -53.92
CA GLU A 864 20.10 -6.57 -55.22
C GLU A 864 19.24 -7.84 -55.13
N GLN A 865 19.48 -8.73 -54.16
CA GLN A 865 18.65 -9.92 -53.93
C GLN A 865 17.28 -9.56 -53.34
N ILE A 866 17.22 -8.57 -52.44
CA ILE A 866 15.96 -8.05 -51.89
C ILE A 866 15.14 -7.36 -52.99
N ASP A 867 15.79 -6.53 -53.82
CA ASP A 867 15.14 -5.86 -54.94
C ASP A 867 14.75 -6.84 -56.05
N ALA A 868 15.51 -7.94 -56.25
CA ALA A 868 15.16 -9.02 -57.17
C ALA A 868 14.00 -9.88 -56.67
N GLU A 869 13.94 -10.21 -55.38
CA GLU A 869 12.78 -10.92 -54.80
C GLU A 869 11.53 -10.04 -54.75
N ARG A 870 11.69 -8.75 -54.50
CA ARG A 870 10.60 -7.79 -54.60
C ARG A 870 10.07 -7.69 -56.03
N LYS A 871 10.96 -7.58 -57.02
CA LYS A 871 10.58 -7.68 -58.44
C LYS A 871 9.93 -9.01 -58.77
N ALA A 872 10.46 -10.14 -58.30
CA ALA A 872 9.88 -11.46 -58.57
C ALA A 872 8.50 -11.62 -57.92
N ALA A 873 8.24 -11.01 -56.76
CA ALA A 873 6.92 -10.97 -56.12
C ALA A 873 5.94 -10.03 -56.84
N GLU A 874 6.42 -8.87 -57.29
CA GLU A 874 5.65 -7.92 -58.12
C GLU A 874 5.32 -8.52 -59.51
N GLU A 875 6.25 -9.26 -60.12
CA GLU A 875 6.08 -10.02 -61.37
C GLU A 875 5.17 -11.25 -61.19
N ALA A 876 5.27 -11.97 -60.07
CA ALA A 876 4.34 -13.05 -59.71
C ALA A 876 2.91 -12.54 -59.52
N ALA A 877 2.74 -11.40 -58.84
CA ALA A 877 1.45 -10.73 -58.73
C ALA A 877 0.92 -10.25 -60.10
N ALA A 878 1.80 -9.72 -60.97
CA ALA A 878 1.43 -9.29 -62.31
C ALA A 878 1.05 -10.46 -63.25
N THR A 879 1.69 -11.63 -63.11
CA THR A 879 1.33 -12.84 -63.87
C THR A 879 0.04 -13.48 -63.34
N ALA A 880 -0.21 -13.46 -62.03
CA ALA A 880 -1.49 -13.86 -61.46
C ALA A 880 -2.66 -12.95 -61.89
N GLY A 881 -2.38 -11.65 -62.10
CA GLY A 881 -3.38 -10.67 -62.55
C GLY A 881 -3.78 -10.74 -64.02
N ASN A 882 -3.21 -11.64 -64.82
CA ASN A 882 -3.38 -11.66 -66.29
C ASN A 882 -3.96 -12.98 -66.84
N ALA A 883 -4.53 -13.82 -65.97
CA ALA A 883 -5.25 -15.05 -66.33
C ALA A 883 -6.67 -15.04 -65.74
N GLY A 884 -7.51 -14.14 -66.26
CA GLY A 884 -8.81 -13.85 -65.63
C GLY A 884 -9.84 -13.15 -66.51
N ASP A 885 -9.89 -13.44 -67.81
CA ASP A 885 -11.08 -13.12 -68.62
C ASP A 885 -11.27 -14.09 -69.80
N ALA A 886 -12.52 -14.49 -70.04
CA ALA A 886 -13.03 -15.49 -71.02
C ALA A 886 -13.11 -16.98 -70.59
N ASN A 887 -14.20 -17.37 -69.92
CA ASN A 887 -15.31 -18.06 -70.63
C ASN A 887 -16.51 -18.31 -69.69
N ALA A 888 -17.71 -18.22 -70.26
CA ALA A 888 -18.98 -18.38 -69.57
C ALA A 888 -19.67 -19.72 -69.85
N GLU A 889 -20.77 -19.94 -69.12
CA GLU A 889 -21.89 -20.86 -69.37
C GLU A 889 -21.86 -22.32 -68.84
N SER A 890 -22.86 -22.57 -67.99
CA SER A 890 -23.80 -23.72 -67.97
C SER A 890 -23.71 -24.80 -66.86
N HIS A 891 -24.44 -24.52 -65.76
CA HIS A 891 -25.45 -25.38 -65.10
C HIS A 891 -25.07 -26.75 -64.44
N PRO A 892 -25.91 -27.27 -63.50
CA PRO A 892 -26.69 -26.60 -62.44
C PRO A 892 -26.74 -27.39 -61.09
N GLU A 893 -27.43 -26.85 -60.07
CA GLU A 893 -28.02 -27.55 -58.89
C GLU A 893 -27.03 -28.26 -57.92
N GLN A 894 -27.19 -28.33 -56.59
CA GLN A 894 -28.19 -27.92 -55.57
C GLN A 894 -27.39 -27.78 -54.23
N SER A 895 -27.84 -27.19 -53.11
CA SER A 895 -29.17 -26.74 -52.66
C SER A 895 -29.09 -25.49 -51.73
N GLU A 896 -30.17 -25.24 -51.00
CA GLU A 896 -30.45 -24.18 -50.00
C GLU A 896 -29.90 -24.51 -48.59
N GLY A 897 -29.82 -23.59 -47.61
CA GLY A 897 -30.25 -22.18 -47.57
C GLY A 897 -29.49 -21.37 -46.49
N SER A 898 -29.34 -20.05 -46.68
CA SER A 898 -30.10 -18.97 -45.99
C SER A 898 -29.76 -18.77 -44.50
N SER A 899 -29.45 -17.57 -43.98
CA SER A 899 -29.74 -16.22 -44.48
C SER A 899 -28.71 -15.16 -44.02
N GLU A 900 -28.18 -14.37 -44.97
CA GLU A 900 -28.31 -12.90 -45.06
C GLU A 900 -27.78 -12.07 -43.86
N ALA A 901 -26.68 -11.34 -44.03
CA ALA A 901 -26.58 -9.97 -44.57
C ALA A 901 -26.87 -8.89 -43.50
N SER A 902 -26.19 -7.74 -43.45
CA SER A 902 -25.36 -7.07 -44.46
C SER A 902 -24.16 -6.36 -43.83
N SER A 903 -23.06 -6.26 -44.57
CA SER A 903 -21.93 -5.39 -44.21
C SER A 903 -21.38 -4.70 -45.45
N GLU A 904 -21.82 -3.48 -45.72
CA GLU A 904 -21.00 -2.52 -46.47
C GLU A 904 -21.37 -1.07 -46.16
N GLN A 905 -20.33 -0.21 -46.17
CA GLN A 905 -20.38 1.26 -46.29
C GLN A 905 -20.89 2.10 -45.10
N LEU A 906 -19.94 2.52 -44.28
CA LEU A 906 -19.74 3.89 -43.72
C LEU A 906 -18.29 3.95 -43.18
N SER A 907 -17.28 4.02 -44.04
CA SER A 907 -16.63 5.27 -44.48
C SER A 907 -16.08 6.18 -43.35
N ALA A 908 -14.75 6.20 -43.24
CA ALA A 908 -13.95 7.41 -43.02
C ALA A 908 -14.16 8.27 -41.75
N GLU A 909 -14.17 7.67 -40.54
CA GLU A 909 -13.94 8.46 -39.30
C GLU A 909 -12.94 7.83 -38.29
N GLY A 910 -12.45 6.60 -38.53
CA GLY A 910 -11.48 5.94 -37.64
C GLY A 910 -10.01 6.37 -37.78
N ALA A 911 -9.64 7.12 -38.82
CA ALA A 911 -8.24 7.37 -39.19
C ALA A 911 -7.67 8.76 -38.78
N LYS A 912 -8.40 9.55 -37.97
CA LYS A 912 -7.96 10.88 -37.52
C LYS A 912 -7.67 11.01 -36.03
N ALA A 913 -8.00 10.02 -35.21
CA ALA A 913 -7.78 10.06 -33.76
C ALA A 913 -6.33 9.74 -33.31
N ALA A 914 -5.51 9.12 -34.17
CA ALA A 914 -4.13 8.74 -33.86
C ALA A 914 -3.07 9.82 -34.19
N GLY A 915 -3.48 10.98 -34.72
CA GLY A 915 -2.56 12.00 -35.26
C GLY A 915 -2.39 13.28 -34.42
N LEU A 916 -3.06 13.39 -33.26
CA LEU A 916 -3.14 14.65 -32.49
C LEU A 916 -2.62 14.57 -31.05
N ALA A 917 -1.99 13.44 -30.66
CA ALA A 917 -1.33 13.28 -29.36
C ALA A 917 0.17 13.67 -29.37
N GLY A 918 0.69 14.24 -30.47
CA GLY A 918 2.13 14.47 -30.69
C GLY A 918 2.63 15.91 -30.54
N GLN A 919 1.77 16.90 -30.27
CA GLN A 919 2.14 18.33 -30.25
C GLN A 919 1.42 19.10 -29.13
N ALA A 920 1.76 18.80 -27.87
CA ALA A 920 1.35 19.60 -26.71
C ALA A 920 2.40 19.53 -25.57
N ALA A 921 3.68 19.76 -25.91
CA ALA A 921 4.79 19.65 -24.96
C ALA A 921 5.93 20.66 -25.21
N SER A 922 5.61 21.93 -25.52
CA SER A 922 6.62 23.01 -25.57
C SER A 922 6.03 24.43 -25.60
N SER A 923 5.81 25.06 -24.43
CA SER A 923 5.98 26.52 -24.25
C SER A 923 5.82 26.96 -22.78
N GLU A 924 6.96 27.30 -22.17
CA GLU A 924 7.20 28.41 -21.23
C GLU A 924 6.23 28.71 -20.06
N THR A 925 6.74 28.56 -18.83
CA THR A 925 6.39 29.41 -17.68
C THR A 925 7.66 29.96 -16.99
N ASN A 926 7.84 31.28 -17.07
CA ASN A 926 8.67 32.08 -16.16
C ASN A 926 7.73 32.72 -15.10
N ALA A 927 8.09 33.03 -13.86
CA ALA A 927 9.25 32.65 -13.03
C ALA A 927 9.02 33.12 -11.56
N LEU A 928 9.90 32.64 -10.66
CA LEU A 928 10.26 33.15 -9.30
C LEU A 928 9.39 32.66 -8.12
N SER A 929 9.91 32.23 -6.96
CA SER A 929 11.28 32.00 -6.41
C SER A 929 11.11 31.25 -5.05
N GLU A 930 12.01 30.44 -4.46
CA GLU A 930 13.48 30.27 -4.54
C GLU A 930 13.87 28.76 -4.48
N ASP A 931 15.07 28.42 -4.96
CA ASP A 931 15.52 27.05 -5.25
C ASP A 931 15.85 26.13 -4.06
N GLN A 932 15.42 24.86 -4.15
CA GLN A 932 16.21 23.70 -3.73
C GLN A 932 16.13 22.59 -4.78
N HIS A 933 17.29 22.12 -5.26
CA HIS A 933 17.44 21.32 -6.47
C HIS A 933 16.77 19.92 -6.41
N ALA A 934 15.92 19.64 -7.39
CA ALA A 934 15.78 18.30 -7.93
C ALA A 934 16.96 18.00 -8.87
N GLN A 935 17.63 16.86 -8.69
CA GLN A 935 18.70 16.40 -9.60
C GLN A 935 18.11 15.53 -10.72
N PRO A 936 18.65 15.60 -11.95
CA PRO A 936 18.34 14.60 -12.97
C PRO A 936 18.91 13.24 -12.55
N MET A 937 18.14 12.17 -12.76
CA MET A 937 18.54 10.79 -12.47
C MET A 937 19.77 10.39 -13.32
N PRO A 938 20.77 9.68 -12.75
CA PRO A 938 21.89 9.17 -13.53
C PRO A 938 21.45 8.03 -14.46
N GLN A 939 21.98 8.04 -15.70
CA GLN A 939 21.98 6.86 -16.57
C GLN A 939 23.19 5.96 -16.19
N SER A 940 22.97 4.64 -16.21
CA SER A 940 23.78 3.59 -15.55
C SER A 940 23.72 3.63 -14.01
N ALA A 941 23.59 2.44 -13.40
CA ALA A 941 23.33 2.25 -11.97
C ALA A 941 24.13 1.07 -11.37
N LEU A 942 25.27 0.72 -11.97
CA LEU A 942 26.21 -0.29 -11.48
C LEU A 942 27.48 0.38 -10.91
N PRO A 943 27.79 0.22 -9.61
CA PRO A 943 29.06 0.67 -9.05
C PRO A 943 30.19 -0.24 -9.51
N GLY A 944 31.01 0.22 -10.46
CA GLY A 944 32.16 -0.54 -10.98
C GLY A 944 32.37 -0.33 -12.48
N THR A 945 31.30 -0.03 -13.22
CA THR A 945 31.39 0.26 -14.65
C THR A 945 32.12 1.57 -14.94
N ARG A 946 32.76 1.65 -16.11
CA ARG A 946 33.55 2.82 -16.56
C ARG A 946 32.87 4.17 -16.27
N PRO A 947 33.61 5.20 -15.79
CA PRO A 947 33.09 6.55 -15.67
C PRO A 947 32.88 7.17 -17.06
N ASN A 948 31.66 7.06 -17.59
CA ASN A 948 31.36 7.50 -18.95
C ASN A 948 31.39 9.05 -19.08
N ARG A 949 31.60 9.54 -20.30
CA ARG A 949 32.03 10.90 -20.66
C ARG A 949 31.13 12.03 -20.11
N SER A 950 31.49 12.59 -18.95
CA SER A 950 30.93 13.89 -18.51
C SER A 950 31.87 14.71 -17.61
N ALA A 951 33.10 14.96 -18.06
CA ALA A 951 34.07 15.83 -17.36
C ALA A 951 33.49 17.22 -17.00
N ALA A 952 32.56 17.74 -17.79
CA ALA A 952 31.84 18.99 -17.49
C ALA A 952 30.81 18.85 -16.34
N ALA A 953 30.06 17.75 -16.28
CA ALA A 953 29.01 17.55 -15.27
C ALA A 953 29.62 17.27 -13.88
N ASN A 954 30.66 16.44 -13.80
CA ASN A 954 31.36 16.18 -12.55
C ASN A 954 32.12 17.42 -12.03
N ALA A 955 32.66 18.25 -12.91
CA ALA A 955 33.24 19.55 -12.52
C ALA A 955 32.18 20.54 -12.01
N ALA A 956 31.01 20.59 -12.65
CA ALA A 956 29.88 21.42 -12.22
C ALA A 956 29.32 20.96 -10.87
N LEU A 957 29.15 19.64 -10.66
CA LEU A 957 28.68 19.06 -9.40
C LEU A 957 29.69 19.31 -8.27
N ALA A 958 30.99 19.11 -8.52
CA ALA A 958 32.04 19.42 -7.55
C ALA A 958 32.08 20.92 -7.19
N ALA A 959 31.89 21.82 -8.16
CA ALA A 959 31.81 23.26 -7.92
C ALA A 959 30.54 23.67 -7.15
N ALA A 960 29.39 23.05 -7.46
CA ALA A 960 28.12 23.27 -6.76
C ALA A 960 28.17 22.78 -5.31
N VAL A 961 28.68 21.57 -5.07
CA VAL A 961 28.90 21.03 -3.71
C VAL A 961 29.85 21.92 -2.91
N LYS A 962 30.94 22.40 -3.52
CA LYS A 962 31.89 23.30 -2.86
C LYS A 962 31.28 24.66 -2.51
N ARG A 963 30.40 25.21 -3.37
CA ARG A 963 29.60 26.43 -3.06
C ARG A 963 28.57 26.19 -1.96
N ALA A 964 27.85 25.08 -1.99
CA ALA A 964 26.85 24.73 -0.97
C ALA A 964 27.50 24.51 0.41
N GLN A 965 28.66 23.85 0.47
CA GLN A 965 29.44 23.65 1.69
C GLN A 965 30.01 24.98 2.24
N GLN A 966 30.45 25.90 1.37
CA GLN A 966 30.85 27.24 1.78
C GLN A 966 29.68 28.08 2.33
N GLN A 967 28.47 27.97 1.75
CA GLN A 967 27.27 28.62 2.28
C GLN A 967 26.81 28.00 3.62
N ALA A 968 26.94 26.68 3.80
CA ALA A 968 26.67 26.02 5.08
C ALA A 968 27.63 26.49 6.20
N GLY A 969 28.91 26.74 5.85
CA GLY A 969 29.91 27.30 6.76
C GLY A 969 29.54 28.66 7.35
N ALA A 970 28.70 29.45 6.67
CA ALA A 970 28.29 30.79 7.12
C ALA A 970 27.23 30.79 8.24
N LYS A 971 26.63 29.63 8.57
CA LYS A 971 25.62 29.49 9.64
C LYS A 971 26.09 28.69 10.87
N LEU A 972 27.34 28.22 10.88
CA LEU A 972 27.91 27.42 11.98
C LEU A 972 28.57 28.30 13.06
N GLY A 973 28.26 28.04 14.33
CA GLY A 973 28.87 28.74 15.45
C GLY A 973 30.33 28.33 15.65
N ARG A 974 31.18 29.27 16.10
CA ARG A 974 32.63 29.05 16.31
C ARG A 974 32.97 27.82 17.19
N ASN A 975 32.05 27.34 18.03
CA ASN A 975 32.25 26.20 18.92
C ASN A 975 31.62 24.87 18.44
N ASP A 976 30.89 24.88 17.32
CA ASP A 976 30.24 23.69 16.76
C ASP A 976 31.25 22.80 16.02
N LEU A 977 30.86 21.56 15.70
CA LEU A 977 31.70 20.65 14.93
C LEU A 977 31.85 21.12 13.47
N CYS A 978 33.05 21.00 12.92
CA CYS A 978 33.36 21.48 11.58
C CYS A 978 32.70 20.60 10.51
N TRP A 979 32.01 21.24 9.56
CA TRP A 979 31.24 20.60 8.48
C TRP A 979 32.04 19.65 7.57
N CYS A 980 33.37 19.74 7.58
CA CYS A 980 34.27 18.87 6.83
C CYS A 980 34.45 17.45 7.41
N GLY A 981 33.79 17.12 8.52
CA GLY A 981 33.85 15.79 9.14
C GLY A 981 35.12 15.50 9.95
N SER A 982 36.02 16.47 10.14
CA SER A 982 37.32 16.28 10.82
C SER A 982 37.25 16.00 12.33
N GLY A 983 36.06 15.95 12.93
CA GLY A 983 35.86 15.80 14.39
C GLY A 983 36.28 17.02 15.22
N LEU A 984 36.88 18.04 14.62
CA LEU A 984 37.33 19.26 15.30
C LEU A 984 36.24 20.33 15.32
N LYS A 985 36.28 21.21 16.33
CA LYS A 985 35.42 22.40 16.37
C LYS A 985 35.78 23.39 15.26
N TYR A 986 34.80 24.09 14.70
CA TYR A 986 34.95 24.96 13.54
C TYR A 986 36.13 25.95 13.66
N LYS A 987 36.25 26.65 14.81
CA LYS A 987 37.37 27.58 15.10
C LYS A 987 38.78 26.95 15.18
N LYS A 988 38.89 25.62 15.22
CA LYS A 988 40.17 24.88 15.20
C LYS A 988 40.43 24.17 13.86
N CYS A 989 39.53 24.33 12.90
CA CYS A 989 39.59 23.73 11.57
C CYS A 989 39.36 24.82 10.52
N HIS A 990 38.29 24.78 9.72
CA HIS A 990 38.08 25.74 8.63
C HIS A 990 37.73 27.18 9.07
N GLY A 991 37.39 27.41 10.34
CA GLY A 991 37.18 28.75 10.91
C GLY A 991 38.39 29.30 11.67
N LYS A 992 39.60 28.80 11.39
CA LYS A 992 40.84 29.15 12.12
C LYS A 992 41.47 30.46 11.64
N ASP A 993 41.27 30.82 10.37
CA ASP A 993 41.83 32.01 9.71
C ASP A 993 40.75 33.08 9.44
N VAL A 994 39.61 33.00 10.15
CA VAL A 994 38.49 33.95 10.07
C VAL A 994 38.49 34.82 11.33
N GLU A 995 39.27 35.90 11.29
CA GLU A 995 39.15 37.05 12.21
C GLU A 995 38.09 38.05 11.74
#